data_AF-A0A8E6BC08-F1
#
_entry.id   AF-A0A8E6BC08-F1
#
_cell.length_a   1.000
_cell.length_b   1.000
_cell.length_c   1.000
_cell.angle_alpha   90.00
_cell.angle_beta   90.00
_cell.angle_gamma   90.00
#
_symmetry.space_group_name_H-M   'P 1'
#
loop_
_entity.id
_entity.type
_entity.pdbx_description
1 polymer ?
#
loop_
_entity_poly.entity_id
_entity_poly.type
_entity_poly.pdbx_seq_one_letter_code
_entity_poly.pdbx_strand_id
1 'polypeptide(L)'
;MTAFPKGILALFSIVLLVWALRSQEDSLPKPREKFEADELVSSLTVKIHVDEGSDCDEPLALDLGLGFPLWLQPVGRKSDELTPYGAIPQKSDAQGTLKAGSTGTFTFELAGDAGQDLFQSTSQLLKDVKVSDISRIGFMSQATHGWILKSYEITVNEKLFASGSASKDPPNQTPAQTLVKPKMEQELARLKMADLGTKIAAIDANRSELIELVNTNLANEDDTKNLASINQTYQPLLQERRRLEGQLSGVYCWYEDKTFASPWRDAAPIQSVRVTLLTDTHSAADTQNYVYFRTGGHSYLLGSPAAPLSGADGPQVFSLDLISGPLKQSDIRGYSLGMIGQPKPFGKTPDRWHPLRLIVEIDGKSVYDSETVDLDRKSLQAIRMIPPVHADTDGTPITNSPISRETFVWKAGNGAGLDPKTLQPLPLPDASDPAFPKAESDNTAMNSGQPKTDDSKPHDPKPADSKPEDSKPDDTKADPTQPEDSKPDDPKDPKADDTKDANSNNSNSSTTPDPQTDNSNNFPGEKGSSSGSGSSFDGSGGGTGGSSGGGSMGGGDSNSPSSGGGGSTDSPPGSNALPPAASSSSPPSGSTAVPFGKPIQINQVRIVSGYKMDDTFSIIWTISGDESTVDHYEISLLPIRPEKAVPSAEAVYTTVSQPRGARSATLTIPSGTANGDYFIAPVVTAMPLVTSPAAAATPSSDPNAPSATPIVSPNPTSTPHLKIGAAKMLFPAGTVWDPATQPVLGGGPAYGGVRSTFAYRTPYAFSHSTQLLSGGMPAKRTDRGVWSAGSIVSDSGILFEATGRGCHVGIQPQAGDSTQVFLKVNCWSGSSRRLVAHLGFLGGPGASGSATALLERNWLNSAGAPITGYQTLGSPVTAVAGDPMPSPLTGLISPLNAPSGAVYMGIRVTITGGPFDAVHPPALFGVRLVSQ
;
A
#
# COMPACT_ATOMS: atom_id res chain seq x y z
N MET A 1 -27.90 66.06 50.50
CA MET A 1 -26.61 65.34 50.66
C MET A 1 -26.86 64.07 51.48
N THR A 2 -27.06 62.94 50.83
CA THR A 2 -27.16 61.63 51.48
C THR A 2 -25.77 61.03 51.57
N ALA A 3 -25.27 60.82 52.79
CA ALA A 3 -23.94 60.26 53.00
C ALA A 3 -23.94 58.76 52.71
N PHE A 4 -23.36 58.35 51.57
CA PHE A 4 -23.08 56.94 51.31
C PHE A 4 -22.08 56.41 52.36
N PRO A 5 -22.37 55.28 53.03
CA PRO A 5 -21.50 54.74 54.06
C PRO A 5 -20.20 54.22 53.43
N LYS A 6 -19.08 54.89 53.73
CA LYS A 6 -17.74 54.59 53.18
C LYS A 6 -17.29 53.12 53.38
N GLY A 7 -17.87 52.40 54.34
CA GLY A 7 -17.59 50.99 54.59
C GLY A 7 -18.02 50.04 53.45
N ILE A 8 -19.08 50.36 52.68
CA ILE A 8 -19.56 49.47 51.61
C ILE A 8 -18.59 49.46 50.42
N LEU A 9 -17.98 50.61 50.07
CA LEU A 9 -16.98 50.68 49.01
C LEU A 9 -15.73 49.85 49.35
N ALA A 10 -15.25 49.93 50.60
CA ALA A 10 -14.09 49.17 51.06
C ALA A 10 -14.33 47.65 50.99
N LEU A 11 -15.53 47.19 51.38
CA LEU A 11 -15.92 45.79 51.29
C LEU A 11 -15.97 45.30 49.83
N PHE A 12 -16.54 46.10 48.92
CA PHE A 12 -16.53 45.77 47.48
C PHE A 12 -15.12 45.72 46.89
N SER A 13 -14.24 46.66 47.25
CA SER A 13 -12.83 46.63 46.80
C SER A 13 -12.08 45.41 47.33
N ILE A 14 -12.32 44.99 48.58
CA ILE A 14 -11.70 43.77 49.14
C ILE A 14 -12.23 42.51 48.44
N VAL A 15 -13.54 42.42 48.18
CA VAL A 15 -14.12 41.27 47.46
C VAL A 15 -13.60 41.20 46.01
N LEU A 16 -13.50 42.34 45.31
CA LEU A 16 -12.89 42.40 43.98
C LEU A 16 -11.40 42.05 43.99
N LEU A 17 -10.65 42.49 45.00
CA LEU A 17 -9.22 42.16 45.14
C LEU A 17 -9.01 40.67 45.45
N VAL A 18 -9.82 40.08 46.34
CA VAL A 18 -9.78 38.64 46.65
C VAL A 18 -10.22 37.80 45.45
N TRP A 19 -11.21 38.26 44.68
CA TRP A 19 -11.62 37.60 43.44
C TRP A 19 -10.52 37.68 42.37
N ALA A 20 -9.92 38.85 42.15
CA ALA A 20 -8.80 39.03 41.23
C ALA A 20 -7.57 38.21 41.63
N LEU A 21 -7.24 38.14 42.93
CA LEU A 21 -6.14 37.32 43.44
C LEU A 21 -6.42 35.83 43.26
N ARG A 22 -7.66 35.35 43.49
CA ARG A 22 -8.04 33.96 43.18
C ARG A 22 -7.96 33.64 41.69
N SER A 23 -8.43 34.53 40.82
CA SER A 23 -8.27 34.38 39.37
C SER A 23 -6.79 34.44 38.94
N GLN A 24 -5.91 35.05 39.75
CA GLN A 24 -4.47 35.02 39.52
C GLN A 24 -3.82 33.73 40.04
N GLU A 25 -4.29 33.15 41.16
CA GLU A 25 -3.86 31.83 41.64
C GLU A 25 -4.28 30.70 40.70
N ASP A 26 -5.50 30.73 40.14
CA ASP A 26 -5.97 29.77 39.14
C ASP A 26 -5.27 29.90 37.76
N SER A 27 -4.57 31.01 37.50
CA SER A 27 -3.82 31.23 36.26
C SER A 27 -2.30 31.14 36.41
N LEU A 28 -1.78 30.95 37.62
CA LEU A 28 -0.42 30.46 37.80
C LEU A 28 -0.35 29.00 37.33
N PRO A 29 0.62 28.62 36.47
CA PRO A 29 0.76 27.23 36.08
C PRO A 29 1.06 26.41 37.33
N LYS A 30 0.11 25.55 37.72
CA LYS A 30 0.33 24.56 38.80
C LYS A 30 1.67 23.87 38.50
N PRO A 31 2.58 23.76 39.50
CA PRO A 31 3.86 23.11 39.26
C PRO A 31 3.56 21.72 38.72
N ARG A 32 4.01 21.44 37.48
CA ARG A 32 3.76 20.15 36.82
C ARG A 32 4.17 19.05 37.78
N GLU A 33 3.23 18.16 38.11
CA GLU A 33 3.55 17.01 38.94
C GLU A 33 4.67 16.23 38.26
N LYS A 34 5.71 15.91 39.03
CA LYS A 34 6.88 15.24 38.47
C LYS A 34 6.50 13.80 38.15
N PHE A 35 6.60 13.45 36.88
CA PHE A 35 6.60 12.07 36.44
C PHE A 35 8.00 11.48 36.61
N GLU A 36 8.07 10.27 37.14
CA GLU A 36 9.30 9.49 37.12
C GLU A 36 9.47 8.84 35.76
N ALA A 37 10.70 8.75 35.25
CA ALA A 37 10.98 8.21 33.91
C ALA A 37 10.40 6.79 33.72
N ASP A 38 10.57 5.96 34.77
CA ASP A 38 10.12 4.57 34.81
C ASP A 38 8.65 4.38 35.21
N GLU A 39 7.89 5.46 35.43
CA GLU A 39 6.45 5.38 35.74
C GLU A 39 5.70 4.72 34.57
N LEU A 40 4.91 3.69 34.85
CA LEU A 40 4.12 2.99 33.85
C LEU A 40 2.85 3.77 33.51
N VAL A 41 2.47 3.79 32.23
CA VAL A 41 1.20 4.36 31.75
C VAL A 41 0.08 3.36 32.04
N SER A 42 -0.59 3.52 33.19
CA SER A 42 -1.73 2.68 33.59
C SER A 42 -3.08 3.24 33.15
N SER A 43 -3.18 4.56 33.00
CA SER A 43 -4.28 5.25 32.34
C SER A 43 -3.80 6.47 31.58
N LEU A 44 -4.52 6.81 30.51
CA LEU A 44 -4.31 8.00 29.72
C LEU A 44 -5.66 8.58 29.29
N THR A 45 -5.94 9.83 29.65
CA THR A 45 -7.14 10.55 29.21
C THR A 45 -6.75 11.74 28.35
N VAL A 46 -7.34 11.81 27.16
CA VAL A 46 -7.19 12.88 26.18
C VAL A 46 -8.47 13.70 26.17
N LYS A 47 -8.37 15.00 26.37
CA LYS A 47 -9.44 15.95 26.02
C LYS A 47 -9.00 16.76 24.82
N ILE A 48 -9.87 16.92 23.83
CA ILE A 48 -9.67 17.82 22.70
C ILE A 48 -10.84 18.78 22.58
N HIS A 49 -10.55 20.02 22.24
CA HIS A 49 -11.54 21.06 21.99
C HIS A 49 -11.44 21.48 20.51
N VAL A 50 -12.57 21.50 19.81
CA VAL A 50 -12.67 21.93 18.41
C VAL A 50 -13.07 23.41 18.40
N ASP A 51 -12.41 24.26 17.59
CA ASP A 51 -12.79 25.69 17.49
C ASP A 51 -14.12 25.88 16.74
N GLU A 52 -14.58 27.12 16.67
CA GLU A 52 -15.54 27.61 15.71
C GLU A 52 -15.05 27.31 14.27
N GLY A 53 -15.73 26.40 13.56
CA GLY A 53 -15.31 25.85 12.27
C GLY A 53 -16.31 24.83 11.75
N SER A 54 -15.84 23.83 10.99
CA SER A 54 -16.64 22.62 10.72
C SER A 54 -16.62 21.67 11.92
N ASP A 55 -17.66 20.84 12.04
CA ASP A 55 -17.64 19.68 12.91
C ASP A 55 -16.46 18.74 12.55
N CYS A 56 -15.94 18.02 13.55
CA CYS A 56 -14.99 16.93 13.34
C CYS A 56 -15.75 15.61 13.28
N ASP A 57 -15.96 15.13 12.05
CA ASP A 57 -16.71 13.93 11.66
C ASP A 57 -15.85 12.99 10.78
N GLU A 58 -14.53 13.04 10.92
CA GLU A 58 -13.58 12.12 10.28
C GLU A 58 -12.73 11.37 11.32
N PRO A 59 -12.17 10.19 11.00
CA PRO A 59 -11.32 9.45 11.94
C PRO A 59 -10.13 10.28 12.41
N LEU A 60 -10.02 10.45 13.72
CA LEU A 60 -8.99 11.22 14.41
C LEU A 60 -8.23 10.31 15.37
N ALA A 61 -6.92 10.52 15.51
CA ALA A 61 -6.08 9.81 16.46
C ALA A 61 -5.01 10.72 17.08
N LEU A 62 -4.66 10.43 18.34
CA LEU A 62 -3.48 10.96 19.01
C LEU A 62 -2.28 10.06 18.70
N ASP A 63 -1.14 10.69 18.46
CA ASP A 63 0.15 10.05 18.29
C ASP A 63 1.11 10.51 19.39
N LEU A 64 1.67 9.55 20.12
CA LEU A 64 2.66 9.76 21.18
C LEU A 64 4.08 9.36 20.76
N GLY A 65 4.24 8.94 19.49
CA GLY A 65 5.47 8.40 18.93
C GLY A 65 5.78 6.97 19.37
N LEU A 66 4.77 6.24 19.86
CA LEU A 66 4.88 4.86 20.37
C LEU A 66 4.87 3.79 19.25
N GLY A 67 4.83 4.18 17.97
CA GLY A 67 4.71 3.26 16.83
C GLY A 67 3.28 2.77 16.54
N PHE A 68 2.34 3.05 17.45
CA PHE A 68 0.90 2.80 17.27
C PHE A 68 0.08 4.06 17.60
N PRO A 69 -1.05 4.28 16.91
CA PRO A 69 -1.95 5.41 17.16
C PRO A 69 -2.91 5.12 18.33
N LEU A 70 -3.36 6.18 19.01
CA LEU A 70 -4.47 6.15 19.96
C LEU A 70 -5.71 6.75 19.25
N TRP A 71 -6.59 5.90 18.72
CA TRP A 71 -7.77 6.34 17.95
C TRP A 71 -8.78 7.04 18.85
N LEU A 72 -9.18 8.27 18.54
CA LEU A 72 -10.18 9.03 19.30
C LEU A 72 -11.62 8.62 18.88
N GLN A 73 -11.89 7.32 18.99
CA GLN A 73 -13.17 6.70 18.67
C GLN A 73 -14.27 7.17 19.66
N PRO A 74 -15.54 7.31 19.25
CA PRO A 74 -16.15 6.98 17.96
C PRO A 74 -16.07 8.06 16.86
N VAL A 75 -15.31 9.14 17.03
CA VAL A 75 -15.31 10.30 16.10
C VAL A 75 -15.00 9.89 14.66
N GLY A 76 -15.95 10.21 13.77
CA GLY A 76 -15.85 10.05 12.32
C GLY A 76 -15.76 8.63 11.78
N ARG A 77 -15.89 7.61 12.64
CA ARG A 77 -15.94 6.20 12.23
C ARG A 77 -17.39 5.75 12.11
N LYS A 78 -17.68 4.92 11.10
CA LYS A 78 -18.95 4.19 11.03
C LYS A 78 -18.89 2.94 11.89
N SER A 79 -20.03 2.46 12.37
CA SER A 79 -20.12 1.26 13.22
C SER A 79 -19.71 -0.04 12.52
N ASP A 80 -19.72 -0.05 11.18
CA ASP A 80 -19.29 -1.17 10.32
C ASP A 80 -17.84 -1.00 9.79
N GLU A 81 -17.18 0.12 10.10
CA GLU A 81 -15.81 0.37 9.65
C GLU A 81 -14.80 -0.37 10.53
N LEU A 82 -13.96 -1.20 9.91
CA LEU A 82 -12.87 -1.89 10.60
C LEU A 82 -11.91 -0.88 11.21
N THR A 83 -11.70 -0.97 12.52
CA THR A 83 -10.71 -0.12 13.20
C THR A 83 -9.31 -0.60 12.83
N PRO A 84 -8.42 0.27 12.28
CA PRO A 84 -7.03 -0.08 12.01
C PRO A 84 -6.27 -0.41 13.30
N TYR A 85 -5.07 -0.96 13.13
CA TYR A 85 -4.11 -1.12 14.22
C TYR A 85 -3.95 0.18 15.03
N GLY A 86 -3.98 0.03 16.36
CA GLY A 86 -3.95 1.14 17.32
C GLY A 86 -4.68 0.78 18.61
N ALA A 87 -4.56 1.66 19.59
CA ALA A 87 -5.31 1.60 20.84
C ALA A 87 -6.68 2.28 20.67
N ILE A 88 -7.73 1.72 21.29
CA ILE A 88 -9.11 2.22 21.28
C ILE A 88 -9.49 2.61 22.72
N PRO A 89 -10.11 3.78 22.97
CA PRO A 89 -10.50 4.19 24.30
C PRO A 89 -11.61 3.28 24.82
N GLN A 90 -11.53 2.83 26.06
CA GLN A 90 -12.63 2.11 26.69
C GLN A 90 -13.83 3.04 26.91
N LYS A 91 -13.58 4.33 27.21
CA LYS A 91 -14.61 5.33 27.53
C LYS A 91 -14.43 6.57 26.67
N SER A 92 -15.53 7.07 26.11
CA SER A 92 -15.57 8.32 25.35
C SER A 92 -16.91 9.04 25.62
N ASP A 93 -16.87 10.35 25.85
CA ASP A 93 -18.08 11.19 25.87
C ASP A 93 -18.50 11.65 24.46
N ALA A 94 -17.59 11.51 23.49
CA ALA A 94 -17.82 11.87 22.10
C ALA A 94 -18.79 10.88 21.44
N GLN A 95 -19.62 11.42 20.54
CA GLN A 95 -20.42 10.62 19.61
C GLN A 95 -19.63 10.42 18.31
N GLY A 96 -20.27 9.88 17.26
CA GLY A 96 -19.67 9.76 15.92
C GLY A 96 -19.21 11.09 15.27
N THR A 97 -19.44 12.22 15.94
CA THR A 97 -19.03 13.56 15.52
C THR A 97 -18.75 14.41 16.77
N LEU A 98 -17.65 15.17 16.76
CA LEU A 98 -17.44 16.29 17.68
C LEU A 98 -17.92 17.58 17.02
N LYS A 99 -18.75 18.35 17.72
CA LYS A 99 -19.31 19.59 17.18
C LYS A 99 -18.28 20.72 17.21
N ALA A 100 -18.36 21.62 16.24
CA ALA A 100 -17.60 22.87 16.29
C ALA A 100 -17.87 23.60 17.61
N GLY A 101 -16.82 24.07 18.28
CA GLY A 101 -16.91 24.68 19.61
C GLY A 101 -17.14 23.70 20.77
N SER A 102 -17.18 22.37 20.57
CA SER A 102 -17.35 21.38 21.64
C SER A 102 -16.02 20.78 22.11
N THR A 103 -16.08 20.03 23.21
CA THR A 103 -14.96 19.25 23.75
C THR A 103 -15.32 17.77 23.74
N GLY A 104 -14.35 16.90 23.45
CA GLY A 104 -14.45 15.45 23.59
C GLY A 104 -13.38 14.90 24.51
N THR A 105 -13.74 13.93 25.34
CA THR A 105 -12.89 13.23 26.31
C THR A 105 -12.81 11.74 25.95
N PHE A 106 -11.60 11.22 25.86
CA PHE A 106 -11.28 9.84 25.47
C PHE A 106 -10.36 9.24 26.53
N THR A 107 -10.71 8.09 27.09
CA THR A 107 -9.94 7.46 28.18
C THR A 107 -9.51 6.05 27.80
N PHE A 108 -8.21 5.82 27.92
CA PHE A 108 -7.48 4.61 27.64
C PHE A 108 -6.95 4.05 28.97
N GLU A 109 -7.38 2.86 29.36
CA GLU A 109 -7.04 2.21 30.63
C GLU A 109 -6.30 0.90 30.34
N LEU A 110 -5.20 0.64 31.04
CA LEU A 110 -4.46 -0.63 30.92
C LEU A 110 -5.27 -1.81 31.52
N ALA A 111 -6.09 -1.53 32.53
CA ALA A 111 -6.99 -2.47 33.16
C ALA A 111 -8.34 -1.79 33.43
N GLY A 112 -9.43 -2.43 33.03
CA GLY A 112 -10.80 -1.92 33.13
C GLY A 112 -11.77 -2.73 32.28
N ASP A 113 -13.04 -2.35 32.28
CA ASP A 113 -14.03 -2.90 31.35
C ASP A 113 -13.67 -2.56 29.90
N ALA A 114 -13.88 -3.49 28.97
CA ALA A 114 -13.55 -3.29 27.55
C ALA A 114 -14.22 -2.05 26.93
N GLY A 115 -15.45 -1.72 27.35
CA GLY A 115 -16.15 -0.51 26.91
C GLY A 115 -16.28 -0.46 25.38
N GLN A 116 -15.69 0.55 24.73
CA GLN A 116 -15.63 0.66 23.27
C GLN A 116 -14.46 -0.13 22.64
N ASP A 117 -13.44 -0.50 23.42
CA ASP A 117 -12.30 -1.35 23.01
C ASP A 117 -12.66 -2.84 23.08
N LEU A 118 -13.62 -3.25 22.26
CA LEU A 118 -14.14 -4.63 22.23
C LEU A 118 -13.06 -5.69 22.02
N PHE A 119 -11.93 -5.34 21.39
CA PHE A 119 -10.82 -6.25 21.11
C PHE A 119 -9.66 -6.14 22.12
N GLN A 120 -9.81 -5.34 23.18
CA GLN A 120 -8.82 -5.11 24.24
C GLN A 120 -7.45 -4.65 23.73
N SER A 121 -7.44 -3.93 22.61
CA SER A 121 -6.25 -3.40 21.94
C SER A 121 -5.38 -2.54 22.87
N THR A 122 -6.01 -1.68 23.68
CA THR A 122 -5.35 -0.77 24.62
C THR A 122 -4.64 -1.52 25.73
N SER A 123 -5.25 -2.59 26.26
CA SER A 123 -4.65 -3.43 27.31
C SER A 123 -3.34 -4.10 26.87
N GLN A 124 -3.17 -4.36 25.56
CA GLN A 124 -1.95 -4.94 25.00
C GLN A 124 -0.93 -3.88 24.64
N LEU A 125 -1.37 -2.80 23.98
CA LEU A 125 -0.47 -1.78 23.44
C LEU A 125 0.10 -0.83 24.50
N LEU A 126 -0.65 -0.53 25.58
CA LEU A 126 -0.14 0.24 26.72
C LEU A 126 0.68 -0.62 27.71
N LYS A 127 0.72 -1.94 27.53
CA LYS A 127 1.37 -2.84 28.50
C LYS A 127 2.87 -2.57 28.59
N ASP A 128 3.35 -2.30 29.80
CA ASP A 128 4.73 -1.90 30.09
C ASP A 128 5.26 -0.67 29.30
N VAL A 129 4.35 0.18 28.78
CA VAL A 129 4.71 1.53 28.28
C VAL A 129 5.06 2.42 29.47
N LYS A 130 6.19 3.11 29.40
CA LYS A 130 6.63 4.09 30.40
C LYS A 130 6.34 5.51 29.95
N VAL A 131 6.20 6.43 30.89
CA VAL A 131 6.10 7.86 30.61
C VAL A 131 7.32 8.35 29.81
N SER A 132 8.51 7.80 30.06
CA SER A 132 9.72 8.08 29.28
C SER A 132 9.64 7.73 27.79
N ASP A 133 8.76 6.81 27.38
CA ASP A 133 8.68 6.35 25.99
C ASP A 133 7.99 7.35 25.06
N ILE A 134 7.12 8.20 25.62
CA ILE A 134 6.38 9.22 24.87
C ILE A 134 7.38 10.19 24.21
N SER A 135 7.48 10.14 22.88
CA SER A 135 8.41 10.93 22.07
C SER A 135 7.91 12.35 21.84
N ARG A 136 6.61 12.44 21.57
CA ARG A 136 5.95 13.61 20.96
C ARG A 136 4.47 13.64 21.34
N ILE A 137 3.79 14.69 20.90
CA ILE A 137 2.33 14.79 20.90
C ILE A 137 1.92 15.28 19.51
N GLY A 138 1.12 14.50 18.79
CA GLY A 138 0.59 14.91 17.49
C GLY A 138 -0.80 14.36 17.22
N PHE A 139 -1.52 14.96 16.26
CA PHE A 139 -2.87 14.55 15.88
C PHE A 139 -2.93 14.17 14.40
N MET A 140 -3.50 13.00 14.13
CA MET A 140 -3.61 12.36 12.82
C MET A 140 -5.08 12.32 12.37
N SER A 141 -5.37 12.70 11.14
CA SER A 141 -6.67 12.50 10.50
C SER A 141 -6.50 12.48 8.98
N GLN A 142 -7.56 12.19 8.22
CA GLN A 142 -7.47 12.30 6.76
C GLN A 142 -7.53 13.74 6.24
N ALA A 143 -7.85 14.73 7.10
CA ALA A 143 -7.98 16.14 6.76
C ALA A 143 -8.96 16.43 5.61
N THR A 144 -10.03 15.64 5.51
CA THR A 144 -11.11 15.78 4.54
C THR A 144 -12.03 16.96 4.84
N HIS A 145 -12.22 17.30 6.12
CA HIS A 145 -13.12 18.35 6.59
C HIS A 145 -12.38 19.54 7.26
N GLY A 146 -13.06 20.69 7.30
CA GLY A 146 -12.52 21.98 7.73
C GLY A 146 -12.56 22.24 9.24
N TRP A 147 -12.50 21.20 10.07
CA TRP A 147 -12.45 21.35 11.53
C TRP A 147 -11.09 21.93 11.97
N ILE A 148 -11.03 22.45 13.19
CA ILE A 148 -9.84 23.11 13.73
C ILE A 148 -9.63 22.64 15.17
N LEU A 149 -8.45 22.09 15.49
CA LEU A 149 -8.07 21.85 16.88
C LEU A 149 -7.88 23.21 17.58
N LYS A 150 -8.51 23.45 18.74
CA LYS A 150 -8.35 24.69 19.53
C LYS A 150 -7.51 24.51 20.78
N SER A 151 -7.62 23.37 21.41
CA SER A 151 -6.77 22.97 22.53
C SER A 151 -6.83 21.48 22.76
N TYR A 152 -5.84 20.97 23.47
CA TYR A 152 -5.82 19.60 23.97
C TYR A 152 -5.31 19.57 25.42
N GLU A 153 -5.71 18.55 26.16
CA GLU A 153 -5.22 18.21 27.50
C GLU A 153 -4.98 16.70 27.53
N ILE A 154 -3.79 16.27 27.94
CA ILE A 154 -3.43 14.85 28.12
C ILE A 154 -3.08 14.67 29.59
N THR A 155 -3.78 13.76 30.25
CA THR A 155 -3.45 13.30 31.60
C THR A 155 -2.97 11.85 31.53
N VAL A 156 -1.95 11.53 32.32
CA VAL A 156 -1.41 10.17 32.46
C VAL A 156 -1.46 9.82 33.94
N ASN A 157 -2.04 8.67 34.28
CA ASN A 157 -2.26 8.24 35.67
C ASN A 157 -2.96 9.33 36.51
N GLU A 158 -4.00 9.96 35.95
CA GLU A 158 -4.76 11.10 36.52
C GLU A 158 -3.98 12.43 36.65
N LYS A 159 -2.66 12.44 36.45
CA LYS A 159 -1.80 13.63 36.52
C LYS A 159 -1.77 14.37 35.17
N LEU A 160 -1.70 15.70 35.18
CA LEU A 160 -1.55 16.49 33.94
C LEU A 160 -0.16 16.29 33.32
N PHE A 161 -0.13 15.62 32.16
CA PHE A 161 1.10 15.34 31.42
C PHE A 161 1.44 16.49 30.45
N ALA A 162 0.48 16.89 29.63
CA ALA A 162 0.65 17.95 28.64
C ALA A 162 -0.66 18.65 28.28
N SER A 163 -0.56 19.87 27.79
CA SER A 163 -1.70 20.65 27.29
C SER A 163 -1.22 21.73 26.34
N GLY A 164 -1.92 21.91 25.22
CA GLY A 164 -1.67 22.97 24.23
C GLY A 164 -2.96 23.72 23.88
N SER A 165 -2.85 24.99 23.50
CA SER A 165 -4.00 25.82 23.12
C SER A 165 -3.61 26.92 22.12
N ALA A 166 -4.49 27.20 21.16
CA ALA A 166 -4.43 28.41 20.35
C ALA A 166 -4.89 29.61 21.18
N SER A 167 -3.93 30.37 21.70
CA SER A 167 -4.20 31.76 22.11
C SER A 167 -4.65 32.57 20.89
N LYS A 168 -5.73 33.34 21.04
CA LYS A 168 -6.16 34.35 20.05
C LYS A 168 -5.48 35.72 20.27
N ASP A 169 -4.61 35.86 21.29
CA ASP A 169 -4.02 37.13 21.73
C ASP A 169 -2.53 37.30 21.34
N PRO A 170 -2.17 38.34 20.57
CA PRO A 170 -0.79 38.85 20.39
C PRO A 170 -0.49 40.02 21.36
N PRO A 171 0.78 40.46 21.59
CA PRO A 171 1.88 40.40 20.62
C PRO A 171 3.30 40.17 21.19
N ASN A 172 3.52 39.46 22.30
CA ASN A 172 4.86 39.43 22.95
C ASN A 172 5.40 38.06 23.37
N GLN A 173 4.95 36.97 22.74
CA GLN A 173 5.56 35.65 22.88
C GLN A 173 5.88 35.05 21.50
N THR A 174 6.88 34.18 21.48
CA THR A 174 7.42 33.45 20.31
C THR A 174 6.35 32.83 19.43
N PRO A 175 6.61 32.61 18.11
CA PRO A 175 5.59 32.39 17.09
C PRO A 175 4.45 31.50 17.58
N ALA A 176 3.27 32.12 17.73
CA ALA A 176 2.09 31.42 18.21
C ALA A 176 1.91 30.13 17.42
N GLN A 177 1.66 29.02 18.13
CA GLN A 177 1.29 27.78 17.47
C GLN A 177 -0.05 27.99 16.77
N THR A 178 0.00 28.37 15.49
CA THR A 178 -1.16 28.42 14.62
C THR A 178 -1.74 27.01 14.57
N LEU A 179 -2.77 26.75 15.36
CA LEU A 179 -3.33 25.41 15.38
C LEU A 179 -3.88 25.07 14.01
N VAL A 180 -3.59 23.84 13.62
CA VAL A 180 -3.64 23.40 12.24
C VAL A 180 -5.08 23.37 11.75
N LYS A 181 -5.30 23.94 10.57
CA LYS A 181 -6.50 23.72 9.75
C LYS A 181 -6.17 22.53 8.86
N PRO A 182 -6.52 21.28 9.21
CA PRO A 182 -5.95 20.10 8.56
C PRO A 182 -6.24 20.13 7.06
N LYS A 183 -7.44 20.54 6.66
CA LYS A 183 -7.83 20.69 5.25
C LYS A 183 -6.94 21.66 4.45
N MET A 184 -6.43 22.73 5.07
CA MET A 184 -5.54 23.68 4.40
C MET A 184 -4.14 23.07 4.21
N GLU A 185 -3.62 22.41 5.25
CA GLU A 185 -2.36 21.67 5.18
C GLU A 185 -2.45 20.49 4.19
N GLN A 186 -3.63 19.87 4.04
CA GLN A 186 -3.89 18.82 3.05
C GLN A 186 -3.68 19.30 1.61
N GLU A 187 -4.18 20.48 1.25
CA GLU A 187 -3.96 21.03 -0.09
C GLU A 187 -2.50 21.51 -0.28
N LEU A 188 -1.87 22.08 0.75
CA LEU A 188 -0.44 22.41 0.72
C LEU A 188 0.44 21.17 0.55
N ALA A 189 0.09 20.06 1.22
CA ALA A 189 0.76 18.76 1.09
C ALA A 189 0.64 18.20 -0.33
N ARG A 190 -0.54 18.27 -0.96
CA ARG A 190 -0.73 17.86 -2.37
C ARG A 190 0.15 18.69 -3.32
N LEU A 191 0.20 20.01 -3.15
CA LEU A 191 1.04 20.90 -3.96
C LEU A 191 2.54 20.57 -3.76
N LYS A 192 2.98 20.40 -2.51
CA LYS A 192 4.36 20.04 -2.18
C LYS A 192 4.73 18.65 -2.71
N MET A 193 3.80 17.70 -2.71
CA MET A 193 4.01 16.36 -3.27
C MET A 193 4.24 16.37 -4.78
N ALA A 194 3.54 17.25 -5.53
CA ALA A 194 3.76 17.41 -6.96
C ALA A 194 5.15 18.03 -7.28
N ASP A 195 5.57 19.02 -6.49
CA ASP A 195 6.92 19.59 -6.56
C ASP A 195 8.02 18.56 -6.22
N LEU A 196 7.84 17.80 -5.13
CA LEU A 196 8.75 16.70 -4.76
C LEU A 196 8.80 15.62 -5.83
N GLY A 197 7.67 15.22 -6.42
CA GLY A 197 7.65 14.24 -7.51
C GLY A 197 8.51 14.69 -8.69
N THR A 198 8.49 15.98 -9.03
CA THR A 198 9.33 16.58 -10.07
C THR A 198 10.82 16.55 -9.70
N LYS A 199 11.16 16.95 -8.47
CA LYS A 199 12.54 16.96 -7.95
C LYS A 199 13.13 15.55 -7.84
N ILE A 200 12.36 14.61 -7.31
CA ILE A 200 12.75 13.20 -7.17
C ILE A 200 12.99 12.61 -8.55
N ALA A 201 12.09 12.77 -9.53
CA ALA A 201 12.27 12.22 -10.87
C ALA A 201 13.53 12.75 -11.58
N ALA A 202 13.87 14.03 -11.41
CA ALA A 202 15.09 14.61 -11.98
C ALA A 202 16.37 14.04 -11.35
N ILE A 203 16.36 13.80 -10.03
CA ILE A 203 17.50 13.21 -9.32
C ILE A 203 17.61 11.70 -9.59
N ASP A 204 16.48 11.00 -9.68
CA ASP A 204 16.41 9.54 -9.86
C ASP A 204 16.96 9.07 -11.20
N ALA A 205 16.77 9.86 -12.27
CA ALA A 205 17.36 9.59 -13.59
C ALA A 205 18.90 9.58 -13.52
N ASN A 206 19.50 10.67 -13.05
CA ASN A 206 20.96 10.81 -12.86
C ASN A 206 21.51 9.75 -11.89
N ARG A 207 20.79 9.49 -10.80
CA ARG A 207 21.11 8.42 -9.84
C ARG A 207 21.15 7.04 -10.49
N SER A 208 20.21 6.73 -11.38
CA SER A 208 20.11 5.43 -12.05
C SER A 208 21.25 5.22 -13.05
N GLU A 209 21.59 6.26 -13.84
CA GLU A 209 22.74 6.24 -14.75
C GLU A 209 24.06 5.98 -13.99
N LEU A 210 24.29 6.66 -12.86
CA LEU A 210 25.47 6.44 -12.03
C LEU A 210 25.50 5.05 -11.38
N ILE A 211 24.35 4.51 -10.96
CA ILE A 211 24.25 3.14 -10.45
C ILE A 211 24.59 2.12 -11.55
N GLU A 212 24.16 2.35 -12.79
CA GLU A 212 24.51 1.49 -13.93
C GLU A 212 26.02 1.54 -14.21
N LEU A 213 26.64 2.72 -14.19
CA LEU A 213 28.10 2.88 -14.32
C LEU A 213 28.87 2.15 -13.21
N VAL A 214 28.42 2.25 -11.95
CA VAL A 214 29.04 1.54 -10.82
C VAL A 214 28.87 0.03 -10.96
N ASN A 215 27.66 -0.46 -11.28
CA ASN A 215 27.38 -1.89 -11.43
C ASN A 215 28.12 -2.52 -12.61
N THR A 216 28.43 -1.75 -13.66
CA THR A 216 29.20 -2.20 -14.83
C THR A 216 30.71 -2.06 -14.67
N ASN A 217 31.20 -1.55 -13.52
CA ASN A 217 32.60 -1.16 -13.28
C ASN A 217 33.14 -0.15 -14.32
N LEU A 218 32.27 0.69 -14.89
CA LEU A 218 32.62 1.78 -15.80
C LEU A 218 32.70 3.14 -15.09
N ALA A 219 32.16 3.25 -13.87
CA ALA A 219 32.25 4.44 -13.04
C ALA A 219 33.70 4.76 -12.64
N ASN A 220 34.06 6.03 -12.69
CA ASN A 220 35.28 6.56 -12.09
C ASN A 220 35.05 6.99 -10.62
N GLU A 221 36.10 7.49 -9.96
CA GLU A 221 36.04 7.91 -8.56
C GLU A 221 35.07 9.10 -8.35
N ASP A 222 34.99 10.02 -9.31
CA ASP A 222 34.12 11.19 -9.24
C ASP A 222 32.66 10.83 -9.51
N ASP A 223 32.37 9.85 -10.38
CA ASP A 223 31.03 9.27 -10.54
C ASP A 223 30.54 8.65 -9.22
N THR A 224 31.44 7.96 -8.51
CA THR A 224 31.16 7.34 -7.21
C THR A 224 30.89 8.40 -6.12
N LYS A 225 31.69 9.47 -6.07
CA LYS A 225 31.45 10.62 -5.18
C LYS A 225 30.13 11.34 -5.51
N ASN A 226 29.84 11.51 -6.81
CA ASN A 226 28.61 12.12 -7.29
C ASN A 226 27.39 11.28 -6.88
N LEU A 227 27.45 9.95 -7.04
CA LEU A 227 26.40 9.03 -6.57
C LEU A 227 26.19 9.14 -5.05
N ALA A 228 27.26 9.25 -4.25
CA ALA A 228 27.15 9.47 -2.80
C ALA A 228 26.44 10.81 -2.47
N SER A 229 26.84 11.91 -3.12
CA SER A 229 26.23 13.24 -2.96
C SER A 229 24.75 13.27 -3.39
N ILE A 230 24.43 12.59 -4.50
CA ILE A 230 23.06 12.42 -4.99
C ILE A 230 22.23 11.62 -3.99
N ASN A 231 22.74 10.50 -3.46
CA ASN A 231 22.04 9.73 -2.43
C ASN A 231 21.77 10.57 -1.16
N GLN A 232 22.74 11.39 -0.72
CA GLN A 232 22.58 12.30 0.42
C GLN A 232 21.45 13.33 0.22
N THR A 233 21.24 13.79 -1.02
CA THR A 233 20.14 14.72 -1.37
C THR A 233 18.81 14.00 -1.60
N TYR A 234 18.85 12.78 -2.15
CA TYR A 234 17.69 11.99 -2.57
C TYR A 234 16.91 11.40 -1.38
N GLN A 235 17.60 10.86 -0.37
CA GLN A 235 16.93 10.21 0.76
C GLN A 235 16.01 11.16 1.58
N PRO A 236 16.41 12.41 1.92
CA PRO A 236 15.52 13.36 2.57
C PRO A 236 14.28 13.70 1.75
N LEU A 237 14.38 13.74 0.41
CA LEU A 237 13.24 14.01 -0.47
C LEU A 237 12.27 12.82 -0.51
N LEU A 238 12.78 11.58 -0.56
CA LEU A 238 11.94 10.37 -0.42
C LEU A 238 11.27 10.30 0.95
N GLN A 239 11.99 10.64 2.04
CA GLN A 239 11.45 10.65 3.38
C GLN A 239 10.33 11.69 3.53
N GLU A 240 10.55 12.91 3.04
CA GLU A 240 9.52 13.96 3.04
C GLU A 240 8.33 13.58 2.15
N ARG A 241 8.55 12.97 0.98
CA ARG A 241 7.47 12.45 0.15
C ARG A 241 6.64 11.40 0.88
N ARG A 242 7.29 10.41 1.51
CA ARG A 242 6.62 9.38 2.34
C ARG A 242 5.84 10.03 3.49
N ARG A 243 6.42 11.04 4.14
CA ARG A 243 5.76 11.82 5.21
C ARG A 243 4.50 12.53 4.71
N LEU A 244 4.50 13.11 3.50
CA LEU A 244 3.30 13.70 2.91
C LEU A 244 2.28 12.64 2.47
N GLU A 245 2.72 11.51 1.91
CA GLU A 245 1.85 10.40 1.52
C GLU A 245 1.13 9.80 2.73
N GLY A 246 1.84 9.60 3.85
CA GLY A 246 1.24 9.14 5.10
C GLY A 246 0.38 10.20 5.81
N GLN A 247 0.67 11.50 5.68
CA GLN A 247 -0.26 12.54 6.13
C GLN A 247 -1.57 12.49 5.32
N LEU A 248 -1.49 12.41 3.99
CA LEU A 248 -2.68 12.35 3.11
C LEU A 248 -3.52 11.07 3.29
N SER A 249 -2.93 9.96 3.75
CA SER A 249 -3.67 8.75 4.12
C SER A 249 -4.18 8.73 5.57
N GLY A 250 -3.83 9.73 6.38
CA GLY A 250 -4.18 9.82 7.80
C GLY A 250 -3.36 8.91 8.72
N VAL A 251 -2.19 8.44 8.27
CA VAL A 251 -1.23 7.63 9.03
C VAL A 251 -0.19 8.49 9.78
N TYR A 252 0.03 9.74 9.35
CA TYR A 252 0.93 10.69 10.02
C TYR A 252 0.24 11.98 10.47
N CYS A 253 0.81 12.62 11.48
CA CYS A 253 0.24 13.79 12.12
C CYS A 253 0.16 15.00 11.20
N TRP A 254 -0.97 15.71 11.22
CA TRP A 254 -1.10 17.05 10.64
C TRP A 254 -0.58 18.14 11.58
N TYR A 255 -0.78 17.93 12.88
CA TYR A 255 -0.23 18.79 13.95
C TYR A 255 0.71 17.98 14.82
N GLU A 256 1.84 18.60 15.20
CA GLU A 256 2.79 18.09 16.20
C GLU A 256 3.14 19.25 17.13
N ASP A 257 3.05 19.04 18.44
CA ASP A 257 3.37 20.06 19.43
C ASP A 257 4.88 20.21 19.57
N LYS A 258 5.42 21.20 18.84
CA LYS A 258 6.85 21.53 18.83
C LYS A 258 7.39 22.08 20.15
N THR A 259 6.52 22.36 21.14
CA THR A 259 6.95 22.72 22.51
C THR A 259 7.05 21.51 23.44
N PHE A 260 6.51 20.37 23.03
CA PHE A 260 6.76 19.10 23.71
C PHE A 260 8.07 18.50 23.21
N ALA A 261 9.04 18.36 24.11
CA ALA A 261 10.21 17.52 23.93
C ALA A 261 10.30 16.58 25.15
N SER A 262 10.43 15.28 24.90
CA SER A 262 10.53 14.28 25.97
C SER A 262 11.85 14.47 26.75
N PRO A 263 11.81 14.84 28.05
CA PRO A 263 13.01 15.18 28.83
C PRO A 263 13.84 13.95 29.22
N TRP A 264 13.38 12.74 28.87
CA TRP A 264 14.05 11.47 29.17
C TRP A 264 14.79 10.87 27.97
N ARG A 265 14.76 11.54 26.80
CA ARG A 265 15.17 10.95 25.52
C ARG A 265 16.27 11.75 24.82
N ASP A 266 17.45 11.82 25.44
CA ASP A 266 18.64 12.51 24.89
C ASP A 266 19.52 11.64 23.97
N ALA A 267 19.22 10.35 23.82
CA ALA A 267 19.98 9.44 22.96
C ALA A 267 19.84 9.76 21.45
N ALA A 268 20.83 9.32 20.66
CA ALA A 268 20.81 9.47 19.20
C ALA A 268 19.61 8.72 18.57
N PRO A 269 18.98 9.28 17.52
CA PRO A 269 17.90 8.61 16.80
C PRO A 269 18.44 7.45 15.94
N ILE A 270 17.73 6.33 15.98
CA ILE A 270 17.96 5.19 15.11
C ILE A 270 17.45 5.52 13.71
N GLN A 271 18.24 5.20 12.68
CA GLN A 271 17.92 5.59 11.30
C GLN A 271 17.04 4.53 10.60
N SER A 272 17.22 3.26 10.97
CA SER A 272 16.46 2.15 10.41
C SER A 272 16.37 0.98 11.39
N VAL A 273 15.18 0.36 11.44
CA VAL A 273 15.01 -0.97 12.03
C VAL A 273 14.34 -1.86 10.99
N ARG A 274 14.89 -3.05 10.78
CA ARG A 274 14.29 -4.11 9.97
C ARG A 274 13.98 -5.29 10.87
N VAL A 275 12.80 -5.85 10.72
CA VAL A 275 12.36 -7.08 11.39
C VAL A 275 12.13 -8.14 10.32
N THR A 276 12.78 -9.29 10.46
CA THR A 276 12.51 -10.47 9.63
C THR A 276 11.83 -11.52 10.49
N LEU A 277 10.74 -12.07 10.00
CA LEU A 277 9.84 -12.95 10.72
C LEU A 277 9.59 -14.20 9.88
N LEU A 278 9.74 -15.37 10.48
CA LEU A 278 9.38 -16.64 9.85
C LEU A 278 8.16 -17.23 10.57
N THR A 279 7.11 -17.48 9.81
CA THR A 279 5.92 -18.25 10.24
C THR A 279 6.14 -19.73 9.90
N ASP A 280 5.61 -20.65 10.71
CA ASP A 280 5.65 -22.10 10.39
C ASP A 280 4.84 -22.42 9.13
N THR A 281 5.13 -23.53 8.45
CA THR A 281 4.52 -23.91 7.16
C THR A 281 3.34 -24.87 7.31
N HIS A 282 3.01 -25.32 8.53
CA HIS A 282 1.83 -26.13 8.77
C HIS A 282 0.53 -25.32 8.56
N SER A 283 -0.57 -25.96 8.15
CA SER A 283 -1.84 -25.28 7.80
C SER A 283 -2.40 -24.33 8.87
N ALA A 284 -2.13 -24.64 10.14
CA ALA A 284 -2.55 -23.90 11.33
C ALA A 284 -1.64 -22.72 11.73
N ALA A 285 -0.67 -22.33 10.88
CA ALA A 285 0.41 -21.42 11.29
C ALA A 285 0.18 -19.95 10.93
N ASP A 286 -0.56 -19.71 9.85
CA ASP A 286 -0.81 -18.39 9.25
C ASP A 286 -1.68 -17.50 10.17
N THR A 287 -1.75 -16.19 9.88
CA THR A 287 -2.73 -15.30 10.54
C THR A 287 -3.12 -14.09 9.70
N GLN A 288 -4.34 -13.62 9.91
CA GLN A 288 -4.87 -12.36 9.37
C GLN A 288 -5.08 -11.28 10.45
N ASN A 289 -4.75 -11.56 11.71
CA ASN A 289 -4.84 -10.60 12.81
C ASN A 289 -3.79 -9.49 12.70
N TYR A 290 -3.91 -8.47 13.56
CA TYR A 290 -2.87 -7.46 13.71
C TYR A 290 -1.72 -8.03 14.54
N VAL A 291 -0.61 -8.37 13.88
CA VAL A 291 0.63 -8.82 14.55
C VAL A 291 1.61 -7.65 14.61
N TYR A 292 2.22 -7.42 15.77
CA TYR A 292 3.14 -6.33 16.00
C TYR A 292 4.47 -6.77 16.62
N PHE A 293 5.56 -6.12 16.21
CA PHE A 293 6.85 -6.15 16.90
C PHE A 293 6.82 -5.12 18.02
N ARG A 294 7.45 -5.42 19.15
CA ARG A 294 7.59 -4.46 20.25
C ARG A 294 8.97 -4.49 20.88
N THR A 295 9.49 -3.29 21.16
CA THR A 295 10.72 -3.04 21.95
C THR A 295 10.49 -1.83 22.86
N GLY A 296 10.87 -1.93 24.14
CA GLY A 296 10.48 -0.94 25.14
C GLY A 296 8.96 -0.76 25.25
N GLY A 297 8.51 0.50 25.23
CA GLY A 297 7.09 0.88 25.10
C GLY A 297 6.62 1.09 23.66
N HIS A 298 7.44 0.83 22.65
CA HIS A 298 7.08 1.04 21.25
C HIS A 298 6.60 -0.24 20.59
N SER A 299 5.44 -0.19 19.91
CA SER A 299 4.85 -1.32 19.19
C SER A 299 4.59 -0.94 17.73
N TYR A 300 5.04 -1.77 16.78
CA TYR A 300 4.99 -1.51 15.33
C TYR A 300 4.27 -2.64 14.62
N LEU A 301 3.33 -2.28 13.73
CA LEU A 301 2.62 -3.24 12.90
C LEU A 301 3.56 -4.02 11.97
N LEU A 302 3.42 -5.35 11.94
CA LEU A 302 4.06 -6.25 10.98
C LEU A 302 3.00 -6.87 10.06
N GLY A 303 2.04 -7.60 10.64
CA GLY A 303 0.99 -8.33 9.93
C GLY A 303 -0.39 -7.72 10.14
N SER A 304 -1.28 -7.83 9.14
CA SER A 304 -2.64 -7.28 9.20
C SER A 304 -3.59 -8.02 8.24
N PRO A 305 -4.92 -7.78 8.28
CA PRO A 305 -5.86 -8.35 7.31
C PRO A 305 -5.59 -7.96 5.84
N ALA A 306 -4.80 -6.92 5.59
CA ALA A 306 -4.40 -6.48 4.24
C ALA A 306 -3.01 -6.99 3.82
N ALA A 307 -2.22 -7.47 4.78
CA ALA A 307 -0.88 -8.03 4.60
C ALA A 307 -0.70 -9.14 5.66
N PRO A 308 -1.30 -10.32 5.44
CA PRO A 308 -1.28 -11.41 6.42
C PRO A 308 0.12 -11.99 6.61
N LEU A 309 0.30 -12.76 7.67
CA LEU A 309 1.51 -13.57 7.86
C LEU A 309 1.22 -15.01 7.42
N SER A 310 2.11 -15.58 6.62
CA SER A 310 1.95 -16.93 6.09
C SER A 310 3.28 -17.67 6.02
N GLY A 311 3.29 -18.94 6.43
CA GLY A 311 4.46 -19.79 6.24
C GLY A 311 4.78 -20.04 4.76
N ALA A 312 3.77 -19.98 3.90
CA ALA A 312 3.91 -20.15 2.45
C ALA A 312 4.71 -19.02 1.78
N ASP A 313 4.76 -17.84 2.41
CA ASP A 313 5.54 -16.68 1.90
C ASP A 313 7.00 -16.70 2.39
N GLY A 314 7.37 -17.65 3.26
CA GLY A 314 8.72 -17.80 3.80
C GLY A 314 9.11 -16.69 4.80
N PRO A 315 10.39 -16.31 4.89
CA PRO A 315 10.83 -15.19 5.74
C PRO A 315 10.26 -13.85 5.23
N GLN A 316 9.33 -13.28 5.97
CA GLN A 316 8.73 -11.98 5.68
C GLN A 316 9.57 -10.86 6.31
N VAL A 317 9.85 -9.79 5.54
CA VAL A 317 10.75 -8.70 5.92
C VAL A 317 10.01 -7.37 6.02
N PHE A 318 10.09 -6.74 7.18
CA PHE A 318 9.42 -5.49 7.53
C PHE A 318 10.44 -4.40 7.81
N SER A 319 10.26 -3.21 7.23
CA SER A 319 11.01 -2.01 7.64
C SER A 319 10.11 -1.20 8.56
N LEU A 320 10.53 -0.98 9.80
CA LEU A 320 9.69 -0.29 10.79
C LEU A 320 9.54 1.18 10.44
N ASP A 321 8.35 1.71 10.72
CA ASP A 321 8.03 3.10 10.43
C ASP A 321 8.50 4.03 11.56
N LEU A 322 9.75 4.46 11.45
CA LEU A 322 10.35 5.40 12.40
C LEU A 322 9.86 6.85 12.22
N ILE A 323 8.97 7.13 11.25
CA ILE A 323 8.29 8.42 11.14
C ILE A 323 7.09 8.47 12.09
N SER A 324 6.29 7.39 12.20
CA SER A 324 5.18 7.27 13.16
C SER A 324 5.65 6.90 14.57
N GLY A 325 6.71 6.09 14.70
CA GLY A 325 7.32 5.77 16.00
C GLY A 325 8.83 6.00 15.98
N PRO A 326 9.35 7.21 16.24
CA PRO A 326 10.79 7.44 16.28
C PRO A 326 11.44 6.70 17.44
N LEU A 327 12.48 5.91 17.14
CA LEU A 327 13.30 5.19 18.13
C LEU A 327 14.64 5.88 18.34
N LYS A 328 15.16 5.71 19.55
CA LYS A 328 16.52 6.05 20.00
C LYS A 328 17.11 4.82 20.69
N GLN A 329 18.42 4.84 20.92
CA GLN A 329 19.13 3.70 21.52
C GLN A 329 18.59 3.28 22.90
N SER A 330 18.02 4.22 23.68
CA SER A 330 17.37 3.98 24.99
C SER A 330 16.11 3.10 24.92
N ASP A 331 15.50 3.01 23.75
CA ASP A 331 14.17 2.43 23.56
C ASP A 331 14.27 0.96 23.11
N ILE A 332 15.46 0.57 22.64
CA ILE A 332 15.82 -0.80 22.25
C ILE A 332 16.09 -1.63 23.52
N ARG A 333 15.01 -2.04 24.17
CA ARG A 333 15.06 -2.83 25.41
C ARG A 333 14.00 -3.94 25.38
N GLY A 334 14.50 -5.18 25.32
CA GLY A 334 13.68 -6.36 25.07
C GLY A 334 13.12 -6.43 23.65
N TYR A 335 12.81 -7.64 23.22
CA TYR A 335 12.20 -7.93 21.93
C TYR A 335 10.96 -8.78 22.15
N SER A 336 9.88 -8.46 21.46
CA SER A 336 8.60 -9.15 21.64
C SER A 336 7.76 -9.12 20.38
N LEU A 337 6.88 -10.11 20.29
CA LEU A 337 5.84 -10.23 19.28
C LEU A 337 4.51 -10.27 20.00
N GLY A 338 3.53 -9.51 19.53
CA GLY A 338 2.18 -9.47 20.08
C GLY A 338 1.13 -9.58 18.99
N MET A 339 -0.09 -9.98 19.37
CA MET A 339 -1.21 -10.08 18.43
C MET A 339 -2.50 -9.48 19.01
N ILE A 340 -3.26 -8.80 18.15
CA ILE A 340 -4.56 -8.18 18.48
C ILE A 340 -5.58 -8.69 17.47
N GLY A 341 -6.77 -9.05 17.96
CA GLY A 341 -7.86 -9.52 17.11
C GLY A 341 -8.38 -8.43 16.19
N GLN A 342 -9.12 -8.86 15.17
CA GLN A 342 -9.73 -7.97 14.19
C GLN A 342 -11.24 -8.27 14.04
N PRO A 343 -12.09 -7.30 13.67
CA PRO A 343 -13.55 -7.46 13.77
C PRO A 343 -14.20 -8.43 12.76
N LYS A 344 -13.51 -8.85 11.69
CA LYS A 344 -14.11 -9.81 10.76
C LYS A 344 -14.17 -11.20 11.41
N PRO A 345 -15.32 -11.88 11.35
CA PRO A 345 -15.44 -13.30 11.71
C PRO A 345 -14.30 -14.16 11.17
N PHE A 346 -13.66 -14.97 12.03
CA PHE A 346 -12.67 -15.95 11.63
C PHE A 346 -13.00 -17.34 12.18
N GLY A 347 -13.72 -18.14 11.39
CA GLY A 347 -14.04 -19.53 11.72
C GLY A 347 -14.74 -19.71 13.08
N LYS A 348 -14.58 -20.89 13.68
CA LYS A 348 -15.13 -21.25 15.01
C LYS A 348 -14.06 -21.26 16.13
N THR A 349 -12.86 -20.78 15.83
CA THR A 349 -11.68 -20.88 16.70
C THR A 349 -10.82 -19.65 16.52
N PRO A 350 -10.16 -19.16 17.59
CA PRO A 350 -9.19 -18.08 17.44
C PRO A 350 -8.08 -18.51 16.50
N ASP A 351 -7.75 -17.60 15.58
CA ASP A 351 -6.60 -17.64 14.68
C ASP A 351 -5.30 -17.74 15.51
N ARG A 352 -4.54 -18.82 15.29
CA ARG A 352 -3.48 -19.37 16.18
C ARG A 352 -2.10 -19.29 15.53
N TRP A 353 -1.65 -18.08 15.23
CA TRP A 353 -0.37 -17.83 14.57
C TRP A 353 0.82 -18.58 15.21
N HIS A 354 1.68 -19.20 14.40
CA HIS A 354 2.89 -19.89 14.85
C HIS A 354 4.17 -19.23 14.31
N PRO A 355 4.80 -18.31 15.06
CA PRO A 355 6.14 -17.81 14.74
C PRO A 355 7.21 -18.88 15.01
N LEU A 356 8.15 -19.05 14.08
CA LEU A 356 9.35 -19.89 14.25
C LEU A 356 10.60 -19.07 14.59
N ARG A 357 10.80 -17.91 13.96
CA ARG A 357 12.02 -17.11 14.10
C ARG A 357 11.76 -15.62 13.99
N LEU A 358 12.45 -14.85 14.83
CA LEU A 358 12.49 -13.40 14.82
C LEU A 358 13.96 -12.93 14.69
N ILE A 359 14.24 -12.12 13.67
CA ILE A 359 15.52 -11.41 13.50
C ILE A 359 15.23 -9.91 13.54
N VAL A 360 16.07 -9.15 14.25
CA VAL A 360 16.01 -7.69 14.32
C VAL A 360 17.34 -7.12 13.88
N GLU A 361 17.32 -6.30 12.84
CA GLU A 361 18.46 -5.50 12.40
C GLU A 361 18.23 -4.02 12.74
N ILE A 362 19.24 -3.36 13.27
CA ILE A 362 19.24 -1.92 13.56
C ILE A 362 20.42 -1.30 12.81
N ASP A 363 20.14 -0.27 12.01
CA ASP A 363 21.12 0.45 11.19
C ASP A 363 22.02 -0.50 10.36
N GLY A 364 21.37 -1.51 9.76
CA GLY A 364 22.00 -2.54 8.91
C GLY A 364 22.75 -3.65 9.65
N LYS A 365 22.75 -3.67 10.98
CA LYS A 365 23.40 -4.70 11.80
C LYS A 365 22.36 -5.58 12.49
N SER A 366 22.46 -6.90 12.34
CA SER A 366 21.68 -7.83 13.16
C SER A 366 22.07 -7.66 14.63
N VAL A 367 21.10 -7.27 15.48
CA VAL A 367 21.28 -7.10 16.93
C VAL A 367 20.61 -8.21 17.73
N TYR A 368 19.69 -8.95 17.11
CA TYR A 368 18.98 -10.06 17.73
C TYR A 368 18.53 -11.07 16.67
N ASP A 369 18.67 -12.36 17.00
CA ASP A 369 18.18 -13.47 16.20
C ASP A 369 17.78 -14.61 17.14
N SER A 370 16.49 -14.91 17.21
CA SER A 370 15.96 -15.93 18.13
C SER A 370 16.52 -17.33 17.87
N GLU A 371 17.01 -17.61 16.67
CA GLU A 371 17.63 -18.89 16.33
C GLU A 371 18.95 -19.12 17.09
N THR A 372 19.67 -18.03 17.40
CA THR A 372 20.95 -18.06 18.11
C THR A 372 20.81 -18.22 19.63
N VAL A 373 19.60 -18.04 20.16
CA VAL A 373 19.30 -18.15 21.59
C VAL A 373 18.43 -19.39 21.81
N ASP A 374 19.03 -20.46 22.30
CA ASP A 374 18.40 -21.78 22.51
C ASP A 374 17.04 -21.74 23.24
N LEU A 375 16.91 -20.84 24.22
CA LEU A 375 15.67 -20.63 24.97
C LEU A 375 14.55 -20.06 24.09
N ASP A 376 14.87 -19.08 23.25
CA ASP A 376 13.92 -18.35 22.42
C ASP A 376 13.53 -19.16 21.18
N ARG A 377 14.49 -19.83 20.53
CA ARG A 377 14.24 -20.80 19.46
C ARG A 377 13.23 -21.87 19.89
N LYS A 378 13.46 -22.51 21.04
CA LYS A 378 12.56 -23.52 21.60
C LYS A 378 11.22 -22.92 22.03
N SER A 379 11.22 -21.72 22.59
CA SER A 379 10.00 -21.03 23.04
C SER A 379 9.07 -20.72 21.88
N LEU A 380 9.59 -20.18 20.77
CA LEU A 380 8.82 -19.91 19.56
C LEU A 380 8.20 -21.19 18.97
N GLN A 381 9.01 -22.25 18.83
CA GLN A 381 8.53 -23.58 18.39
C GLN A 381 7.48 -24.20 19.35
N ALA A 382 7.51 -23.84 20.63
CA ALA A 382 6.59 -24.37 21.64
C ALA A 382 5.24 -23.66 21.64
N ILE A 383 5.17 -22.35 21.36
CA ILE A 383 3.97 -21.54 21.56
C ILE A 383 3.07 -21.40 20.32
N ARG A 384 1.82 -21.00 20.55
CA ARG A 384 0.96 -20.33 19.57
C ARG A 384 0.66 -18.93 20.08
N MET A 385 0.75 -17.96 19.18
CA MET A 385 0.26 -16.62 19.44
C MET A 385 -1.26 -16.62 19.22
N ILE A 386 -2.02 -16.01 20.13
CA ILE A 386 -3.47 -15.80 19.99
C ILE A 386 -3.83 -14.36 20.32
N PRO A 387 -4.93 -13.79 19.82
CA PRO A 387 -5.37 -12.46 20.24
C PRO A 387 -6.08 -12.54 21.61
N PRO A 388 -6.12 -11.47 22.42
CA PRO A 388 -6.90 -11.45 23.67
C PRO A 388 -8.40 -11.68 23.44
N VAL A 389 -8.92 -11.12 22.36
CA VAL A 389 -10.31 -11.26 21.92
C VAL A 389 -10.32 -11.47 20.40
N HIS A 390 -11.25 -12.26 19.88
CA HIS A 390 -11.49 -12.44 18.44
C HIS A 390 -12.98 -12.41 18.12
N ALA A 391 -13.34 -12.17 16.86
CA ALA A 391 -14.72 -12.29 16.40
C ALA A 391 -15.02 -13.73 15.98
N ASP A 392 -16.11 -14.30 16.49
CA ASP A 392 -16.63 -15.60 16.06
C ASP A 392 -17.34 -15.53 14.70
N THR A 393 -17.94 -16.64 14.23
CA THR A 393 -18.66 -16.70 12.94
C THR A 393 -19.77 -15.65 12.79
N ASP A 394 -20.36 -15.20 13.91
CA ASP A 394 -21.48 -14.28 13.93
C ASP A 394 -21.04 -12.83 14.20
N GLY A 395 -19.73 -12.61 14.36
CA GLY A 395 -19.12 -11.31 14.67
C GLY A 395 -19.08 -10.99 16.16
N THR A 396 -19.42 -11.93 17.04
CA THR A 396 -19.44 -11.72 18.50
C THR A 396 -18.01 -11.76 19.04
N PRO A 397 -17.60 -10.78 19.87
CA PRO A 397 -16.28 -10.81 20.50
C PRO A 397 -16.19 -11.91 21.57
N ILE A 398 -15.34 -12.91 21.32
CA ILE A 398 -14.98 -13.98 22.27
C ILE A 398 -13.61 -13.68 22.87
N THR A 399 -13.58 -13.50 24.20
CA THR A 399 -12.33 -13.39 24.98
C THR A 399 -11.65 -14.76 25.06
N ASN A 400 -10.37 -14.80 24.70
CA ASN A 400 -9.55 -16.00 24.78
C ASN A 400 -8.89 -16.13 26.16
N SER A 401 -8.67 -17.37 26.60
CA SER A 401 -7.89 -17.69 27.80
C SER A 401 -6.73 -18.60 27.37
N PRO A 402 -5.46 -18.11 27.38
CA PRO A 402 -4.34 -18.86 26.84
C PRO A 402 -3.96 -20.03 27.75
N ILE A 403 -3.70 -21.18 27.13
CA ILE A 403 -3.10 -22.33 27.84
C ILE A 403 -1.59 -22.20 28.01
N SER A 404 -0.97 -23.20 28.65
CA SER A 404 0.49 -23.34 28.84
C SER A 404 1.34 -23.11 27.57
N ARG A 405 0.78 -23.41 26.39
CA ARG A 405 1.42 -23.25 25.07
C ARG A 405 0.82 -22.13 24.23
N GLU A 406 0.01 -21.24 24.79
CA GLU A 406 -0.53 -20.07 24.09
C GLU A 406 -0.08 -18.77 24.76
N THR A 407 0.03 -17.67 24.01
CA THR A 407 0.27 -16.34 24.59
C THR A 407 -0.29 -15.23 23.71
N PHE A 408 -0.65 -14.09 24.33
CA PHE A 408 -0.98 -12.85 23.63
C PHE A 408 0.26 -12.08 23.18
N VAL A 409 1.34 -12.19 23.96
CA VAL A 409 2.63 -11.53 23.73
C VAL A 409 3.75 -12.50 24.09
N TRP A 410 4.54 -12.87 23.10
CA TRP A 410 5.80 -13.57 23.30
C TRP A 410 6.91 -12.54 23.56
N LYS A 411 7.80 -12.81 24.52
CA LYS A 411 8.93 -11.95 24.89
C LYS A 411 10.22 -12.78 24.89
N ALA A 412 11.26 -12.28 24.24
CA ALA A 412 12.59 -12.89 24.24
C ALA A 412 13.15 -13.00 25.67
N GLY A 413 13.85 -14.09 25.96
CA GLY A 413 14.39 -14.44 27.28
C GLY A 413 13.39 -15.07 28.26
N ASN A 414 12.09 -15.09 27.97
CA ASN A 414 11.08 -15.59 28.93
C ASN A 414 10.84 -17.10 28.89
N GLY A 415 11.23 -17.81 27.82
CA GLY A 415 11.00 -19.25 27.70
C GLY A 415 9.51 -19.66 27.70
N ALA A 416 8.62 -18.81 27.18
CA ALA A 416 7.18 -19.11 27.11
C ALA A 416 6.92 -20.45 26.42
N GLY A 417 5.95 -21.22 26.91
CA GLY A 417 5.65 -22.57 26.40
C GLY A 417 6.61 -23.68 26.86
N LEU A 418 7.65 -23.37 27.64
CA LEU A 418 8.65 -24.34 28.10
C LEU A 418 8.55 -24.62 29.60
N ASP A 419 8.92 -25.84 30.01
CA ASP A 419 9.17 -26.17 31.41
C ASP A 419 10.48 -25.49 31.87
N PRO A 420 10.47 -24.75 32.99
CA PRO A 420 11.60 -23.92 33.40
C PRO A 420 12.82 -24.71 33.93
N LYS A 421 12.71 -26.03 34.12
CA LYS A 421 13.82 -26.88 34.61
C LYS A 421 14.49 -27.66 33.48
N THR A 422 13.70 -28.12 32.52
CA THR A 422 14.13 -29.00 31.43
C THR A 422 14.29 -28.29 30.10
N LEU A 423 13.72 -27.08 29.97
CA LEU A 423 13.61 -26.30 28.73
C LEU A 423 13.01 -27.11 27.57
N GLN A 424 12.13 -28.06 27.88
CA GLN A 424 11.31 -28.79 26.93
C GLN A 424 9.93 -28.13 26.80
N PRO A 425 9.24 -28.25 25.66
CA PRO A 425 7.85 -27.81 25.54
C PRO A 425 6.97 -28.40 26.64
N LEU A 426 6.16 -27.55 27.28
CA LEU A 426 5.13 -28.00 28.22
C LEU A 426 4.16 -28.96 27.50
N PRO A 427 3.58 -29.94 28.22
CA PRO A 427 2.53 -30.76 27.63
C PRO A 427 1.34 -29.89 27.23
N LEU A 428 0.67 -30.27 26.14
CA LEU A 428 -0.69 -29.83 25.88
C LEU A 428 -1.61 -30.39 26.98
N PRO A 429 -2.76 -29.77 27.26
CA PRO A 429 -3.82 -30.38 28.05
C PRO A 429 -4.23 -31.76 27.49
N ASP A 430 -4.93 -32.57 28.29
CA ASP A 430 -5.59 -33.77 27.75
C ASP A 430 -6.67 -33.37 26.74
N ALA A 431 -6.91 -34.20 25.71
CA ALA A 431 -7.89 -33.89 24.65
C ALA A 431 -9.35 -33.75 25.14
N SER A 432 -9.63 -34.17 26.38
CA SER A 432 -10.91 -33.99 27.08
C SER A 432 -11.01 -32.70 27.91
N ASP A 433 -9.90 -31.98 28.10
CA ASP A 433 -9.88 -30.69 28.80
C ASP A 433 -10.56 -29.63 27.92
N PRO A 434 -11.50 -28.81 28.43
CA PRO A 434 -12.08 -27.69 27.69
C PRO A 434 -11.04 -26.70 27.15
N ALA A 435 -9.86 -26.64 27.77
CA ALA A 435 -8.72 -25.82 27.37
C ALA A 435 -7.84 -26.49 26.30
N PHE A 436 -8.05 -27.76 25.96
CA PHE A 436 -7.36 -28.38 24.83
C PHE A 436 -7.62 -27.56 23.57
N PRO A 437 -6.59 -27.22 22.76
CA PRO A 437 -6.81 -26.54 21.50
C PRO A 437 -7.70 -27.43 20.63
N LYS A 438 -8.96 -27.01 20.46
CA LYS A 438 -9.88 -27.67 19.53
C LYS A 438 -9.16 -27.71 18.20
N ALA A 439 -8.99 -28.92 17.66
CA ALA A 439 -8.46 -29.09 16.32
C ALA A 439 -9.25 -28.15 15.40
N GLU A 440 -8.53 -27.32 14.65
CA GLU A 440 -9.09 -26.64 13.49
C GLU A 440 -9.83 -27.69 12.66
N SER A 441 -10.98 -27.33 12.08
CA SER A 441 -11.97 -28.32 11.62
C SER A 441 -11.47 -29.28 10.52
N ASP A 442 -10.28 -29.04 9.97
CA ASP A 442 -9.61 -29.84 8.96
C ASP A 442 -8.48 -30.75 9.53
N ASN A 443 -8.23 -30.76 10.84
CA ASN A 443 -6.99 -31.28 11.45
C ASN A 443 -7.14 -32.54 12.33
N THR A 444 -8.12 -33.41 12.03
CA THR A 444 -8.41 -34.64 12.80
C THR A 444 -7.43 -35.81 12.58
N ALA A 445 -6.31 -35.61 11.88
CA ALA A 445 -5.41 -36.69 11.43
C ALA A 445 -4.11 -36.88 12.25
N MET A 446 -3.69 -35.91 13.08
CA MET A 446 -2.30 -35.85 13.58
C MET A 446 -2.05 -36.25 15.05
N ASN A 447 -3.07 -36.52 15.87
CA ASN A 447 -2.88 -36.76 17.33
C ASN A 447 -3.28 -38.17 17.84
N SER A 448 -3.05 -39.22 17.04
CA SER A 448 -3.24 -40.63 17.44
C SER A 448 -1.92 -41.42 17.52
N GLY A 449 -0.81 -40.72 17.80
CA GLY A 449 0.56 -41.22 17.62
C GLY A 449 1.44 -41.32 18.88
N GLN A 450 0.88 -41.47 20.08
CA GLN A 450 1.67 -41.69 21.30
C GLN A 450 1.30 -43.02 21.98
N PRO A 451 2.18 -44.04 22.00
CA PRO A 451 1.89 -45.32 22.65
C PRO A 451 1.86 -45.17 24.16
N LYS A 452 0.93 -45.87 24.83
CA LYS A 452 1.04 -46.14 26.27
C LYS A 452 2.22 -47.07 26.51
N THR A 453 3.14 -46.67 27.38
CA THR A 453 4.18 -47.56 27.91
C THR A 453 3.58 -48.49 28.95
N ASP A 454 3.56 -49.79 28.65
CA ASP A 454 3.27 -50.84 29.63
C ASP A 454 4.53 -51.21 30.42
N ASP A 455 4.39 -51.42 31.72
CA ASP A 455 5.48 -51.75 32.63
C ASP A 455 5.94 -53.21 32.44
N SER A 456 7.10 -53.44 31.80
CA SER A 456 7.79 -54.74 31.82
C SER A 456 9.28 -54.66 31.45
N LYS A 457 10.15 -54.76 32.46
CA LYS A 457 11.50 -55.36 32.33
C LYS A 457 11.36 -56.85 31.93
N PRO A 458 12.34 -57.53 31.27
CA PRO A 458 13.76 -57.46 31.68
C PRO A 458 14.86 -57.69 30.59
N HIS A 459 16.10 -57.66 31.09
CA HIS A 459 17.35 -58.26 30.57
C HIS A 459 18.12 -57.65 29.37
N ASP A 460 19.25 -57.05 29.76
CA ASP A 460 20.47 -56.75 29.00
C ASP A 460 21.26 -58.05 28.68
N PRO A 461 21.89 -58.16 27.49
CA PRO A 461 23.36 -58.26 27.51
C PRO A 461 24.10 -57.53 26.35
N LYS A 462 24.77 -56.44 26.70
CA LYS A 462 26.12 -55.96 26.30
C LYS A 462 26.71 -56.45 24.95
N PRO A 463 26.97 -55.55 23.98
CA PRO A 463 27.88 -55.80 22.86
C PRO A 463 29.36 -55.59 23.24
N ALA A 464 30.26 -56.21 22.47
CA ALA A 464 31.72 -56.11 22.64
C ALA A 464 32.36 -55.03 21.74
N ASP A 465 33.55 -54.56 22.15
CA ASP A 465 34.38 -53.62 21.39
C ASP A 465 34.79 -54.12 20.00
N SER A 466 34.92 -53.19 19.06
CA SER A 466 35.79 -53.32 17.89
C SER A 466 36.22 -51.95 17.38
N LYS A 467 37.52 -51.67 17.52
CA LYS A 467 38.22 -50.41 17.20
C LYS A 467 38.74 -50.41 15.75
N PRO A 468 38.65 -49.31 14.98
CA PRO A 468 39.41 -49.13 13.74
C PRO A 468 40.80 -48.52 14.01
N GLU A 469 41.76 -48.81 13.13
CA GLU A 469 43.18 -48.44 13.27
C GLU A 469 43.52 -47.06 12.68
N ASP A 470 44.54 -46.42 13.27
CA ASP A 470 45.18 -45.21 12.73
C ASP A 470 46.00 -45.51 11.47
N SER A 471 46.10 -44.54 10.56
CA SER A 471 47.12 -44.52 9.51
C SER A 471 47.59 -43.10 9.23
N LYS A 472 48.89 -42.89 9.46
CA LYS A 472 49.64 -41.64 9.44
C LYS A 472 50.27 -41.40 8.05
N PRO A 473 50.39 -40.16 7.55
CA PRO A 473 51.36 -39.78 6.54
C PRO A 473 52.60 -39.10 7.16
N ASP A 474 53.77 -39.29 6.55
CA ASP A 474 55.07 -38.84 7.07
C ASP A 474 55.51 -37.44 6.62
N ASP A 475 56.44 -36.87 7.41
CA ASP A 475 57.16 -35.63 7.16
C ASP A 475 58.05 -35.67 5.92
N THR A 476 58.26 -34.52 5.28
CA THR A 476 59.54 -34.25 4.60
C THR A 476 59.97 -32.80 4.80
N LYS A 477 61.26 -32.61 5.07
CA LYS A 477 61.85 -31.41 5.69
C LYS A 477 62.53 -30.51 4.65
N ALA A 478 62.30 -29.21 4.71
CA ALA A 478 63.13 -28.19 4.06
C ALA A 478 63.15 -26.87 4.86
N ASP A 479 64.33 -26.26 4.90
CA ASP A 479 64.75 -24.97 5.50
C ASP A 479 65.99 -24.56 4.66
N PRO A 480 66.49 -23.31 4.56
CA PRO A 480 66.17 -22.11 5.36
C PRO A 480 65.99 -20.78 4.60
N THR A 481 65.56 -19.71 5.27
CA THR A 481 66.33 -18.44 5.47
C THR A 481 65.52 -17.32 6.15
N GLN A 482 66.23 -16.47 6.90
CA GLN A 482 65.76 -15.31 7.68
C GLN A 482 65.73 -14.02 6.81
N PRO A 483 65.04 -12.94 7.23
CA PRO A 483 65.83 -11.85 7.84
C PRO A 483 65.13 -11.07 8.99
N GLU A 484 65.89 -10.10 9.51
CA GLU A 484 65.91 -9.47 10.83
C GLU A 484 64.77 -8.51 11.25
N ASP A 485 64.66 -8.41 12.58
CA ASP A 485 64.16 -7.35 13.46
C ASP A 485 63.87 -5.93 12.91
N SER A 486 62.78 -5.33 13.42
CA SER A 486 62.78 -3.92 13.86
C SER A 486 61.69 -3.65 14.90
N LYS A 487 62.11 -3.05 16.02
CA LYS A 487 61.30 -2.66 17.19
C LYS A 487 61.09 -1.14 17.19
N PRO A 488 59.89 -0.61 17.48
CA PRO A 488 59.72 0.80 17.85
C PRO A 488 59.77 1.00 19.38
N ASP A 489 60.51 2.00 19.82
CA ASP A 489 60.60 2.41 21.23
C ASP A 489 59.56 3.49 21.62
N ASP A 490 59.27 3.50 22.91
CA ASP A 490 58.30 4.33 23.65
C ASP A 490 58.83 5.76 23.94
N PRO A 491 58.03 6.83 23.75
CA PRO A 491 58.30 8.14 24.34
C PRO A 491 57.22 8.57 25.37
N LYS A 492 57.69 8.82 26.60
CA LYS A 492 56.87 9.19 27.78
C LYS A 492 56.33 10.62 27.75
N ASP A 493 55.20 10.80 28.43
CA ASP A 493 54.56 12.09 28.73
C ASP A 493 55.45 13.10 29.49
N PRO A 494 55.24 14.41 29.27
CA PRO A 494 55.41 15.44 30.27
C PRO A 494 54.05 15.86 30.89
N LYS A 495 54.00 15.96 32.21
CA LYS A 495 52.87 16.54 32.97
C LYS A 495 52.58 17.98 32.57
N ALA A 496 51.30 18.36 32.62
CA ALA A 496 50.88 19.75 32.86
C ALA A 496 50.14 19.82 34.21
N ASP A 497 50.53 20.78 35.05
CA ASP A 497 49.67 21.29 36.13
C ASP A 497 48.50 22.05 35.52
N ASP A 498 47.37 22.11 36.22
CA ASP A 498 46.42 23.20 35.99
C ASP A 498 45.78 23.67 37.30
N THR A 499 45.76 24.98 37.49
CA THR A 499 45.32 25.64 38.73
C THR A 499 44.35 26.78 38.39
N LYS A 500 43.10 26.61 38.80
CA LYS A 500 42.12 27.66 39.15
C LYS A 500 41.91 28.93 38.29
N ASP A 501 40.61 29.13 38.04
CA ASP A 501 39.86 30.39 38.17
C ASP A 501 39.80 31.41 36.98
N ALA A 502 38.58 31.95 36.82
CA ALA A 502 38.20 33.28 36.32
C ALA A 502 38.05 33.59 34.79
N ASN A 503 36.82 33.42 34.29
CA ASN A 503 35.90 34.52 33.92
C ASN A 503 36.43 35.77 33.16
N SER A 504 35.97 36.00 31.91
CA SER A 504 35.47 37.33 31.44
C SER A 504 34.84 37.32 30.03
N ASN A 505 33.81 38.16 29.86
CA ASN A 505 33.33 38.77 28.60
C ASN A 505 34.49 39.36 27.75
N ASN A 506 34.40 39.67 26.44
CA ASN A 506 33.40 40.53 25.78
C ASN A 506 33.57 40.60 24.22
N SER A 507 32.63 41.23 23.52
CA SER A 507 32.65 41.67 22.09
C SER A 507 33.91 42.49 21.68
N ASN A 508 34.31 42.67 20.40
CA ASN A 508 33.53 43.31 19.31
C ASN A 508 34.31 43.41 17.94
N SER A 509 33.56 43.68 16.85
CA SER A 509 33.89 44.44 15.61
C SER A 509 35.20 44.26 14.77
N SER A 510 35.01 43.73 13.55
CA SER A 510 35.41 44.25 12.21
C SER A 510 36.75 44.98 11.93
N THR A 511 37.39 44.58 10.80
CA THR A 511 37.90 45.51 9.76
C THR A 511 38.06 44.79 8.40
N THR A 512 37.60 45.42 7.31
CA THR A 512 37.98 45.12 5.91
C THR A 512 39.29 45.87 5.53
N PRO A 513 39.89 45.60 4.35
CA PRO A 513 39.58 46.49 3.21
C PRO A 513 39.49 45.81 1.83
N ASP A 514 38.60 46.35 1.01
CA ASP A 514 38.56 46.20 -0.46
C ASP A 514 39.61 47.13 -1.13
N PRO A 515 39.90 47.01 -2.45
CA PRO A 515 39.47 48.15 -3.31
C PRO A 515 39.18 47.85 -4.81
N GLN A 516 38.05 48.42 -5.29
CA GLN A 516 37.92 49.24 -6.53
C GLN A 516 38.03 48.52 -7.92
N THR A 517 37.40 48.91 -9.05
CA THR A 517 36.51 50.04 -9.50
C THR A 517 35.88 49.65 -10.88
N ASP A 518 34.91 50.32 -11.56
CA ASP A 518 34.26 51.63 -11.35
C ASP A 518 32.83 51.78 -11.99
N ASN A 519 32.12 52.84 -11.57
CA ASN A 519 31.23 53.83 -12.25
C ASN A 519 30.69 53.69 -13.72
N SER A 520 29.60 54.37 -14.17
CA SER A 520 28.76 55.47 -13.58
C SER A 520 27.43 55.77 -14.33
N ASN A 521 26.44 56.38 -13.62
CA ASN A 521 25.43 57.42 -14.05
C ASN A 521 24.38 57.08 -15.17
N ASN A 522 23.18 57.70 -15.27
CA ASN A 522 22.61 58.93 -14.68
C ASN A 522 21.04 58.96 -14.61
N PHE A 523 20.45 59.89 -13.85
CA PHE A 523 19.02 60.33 -13.85
C PHE A 523 18.74 61.37 -15.00
N PRO A 524 17.57 62.06 -15.24
CA PRO A 524 16.46 62.42 -14.31
C PRO A 524 14.98 62.58 -14.81
N GLY A 525 14.04 62.77 -13.85
CA GLY A 525 12.81 63.62 -13.93
C GLY A 525 11.57 63.10 -14.70
N GLU A 526 10.33 63.64 -14.55
CA GLU A 526 9.69 64.54 -13.56
C GLU A 526 8.15 64.64 -13.85
N LYS A 527 7.30 65.03 -12.86
CA LYS A 527 5.84 65.40 -12.97
C LYS A 527 4.85 64.25 -13.30
N GLY A 528 3.55 64.28 -12.91
CA GLY A 528 2.80 65.19 -12.04
C GLY A 528 1.26 65.06 -12.20
N SER A 529 0.51 65.54 -11.21
CA SER A 529 -0.93 65.91 -11.24
C SER A 529 -2.07 64.87 -11.12
N SER A 530 -2.99 65.26 -10.24
CA SER A 530 -4.33 64.76 -9.90
C SER A 530 -5.38 64.70 -11.04
N SER A 531 -6.41 63.86 -10.84
CA SER A 531 -7.82 64.31 -10.83
C SER A 531 -8.75 63.20 -10.29
N GLY A 532 -9.95 63.58 -9.82
CA GLY A 532 -10.98 62.65 -9.39
C GLY A 532 -12.35 63.01 -9.95
N SER A 533 -13.11 61.99 -10.31
CA SER A 533 -14.56 62.01 -10.64
C SER A 533 -14.99 60.54 -10.83
N GLY A 534 -16.10 60.02 -10.31
CA GLY A 534 -17.22 60.68 -9.66
C GLY A 534 -18.46 60.68 -10.56
N SER A 535 -19.23 59.57 -10.53
CA SER A 535 -20.60 59.53 -11.07
C SER A 535 -21.41 58.39 -10.44
N SER A 536 -22.37 58.75 -9.60
CA SER A 536 -23.48 57.88 -9.16
C SER A 536 -24.43 57.56 -10.33
N PHE A 537 -25.32 56.57 -10.18
CA PHE A 537 -26.77 56.80 -10.12
C PHE A 537 -27.56 55.51 -9.78
N ASP A 538 -28.69 55.72 -9.09
CA ASP A 538 -29.88 54.91 -8.79
C ASP A 538 -30.09 53.48 -9.39
N GLY A 539 -30.84 52.58 -8.74
CA GLY A 539 -31.55 52.76 -7.47
C GLY A 539 -32.59 51.69 -7.11
N SER A 540 -33.35 52.02 -6.08
CA SER A 540 -34.42 51.31 -5.36
C SER A 540 -35.39 50.39 -6.13
N GLY A 541 -35.75 49.28 -5.47
CA GLY A 541 -36.92 48.44 -5.73
C GLY A 541 -36.77 47.08 -5.04
N GLY A 542 -37.51 46.69 -3.99
CA GLY A 542 -38.79 47.20 -3.49
C GLY A 542 -39.94 46.30 -3.93
N GLY A 543 -40.15 45.17 -3.26
CA GLY A 543 -41.13 44.15 -3.67
C GLY A 543 -41.46 43.13 -2.57
N THR A 544 -42.43 43.47 -1.73
CA THR A 544 -43.00 42.61 -0.66
C THR A 544 -44.26 41.86 -1.10
N GLY A 545 -44.54 40.72 -0.47
CA GLY A 545 -45.78 39.93 -0.61
C GLY A 545 -45.50 38.56 -1.22
N GLY A 546 -46.02 37.43 -0.73
CA GLY A 546 -47.20 37.19 0.10
C GLY A 546 -48.07 36.15 -0.63
N SER A 547 -47.97 34.86 -0.30
CA SER A 547 -48.83 34.16 0.67
C SER A 547 -49.97 33.34 0.00
N SER A 548 -50.32 32.22 0.64
CA SER A 548 -51.58 31.43 0.52
C SER A 548 -51.77 30.39 -0.60
N GLY A 549 -52.52 29.32 -0.26
CA GLY A 549 -52.98 28.23 -1.13
C GLY A 549 -52.11 26.97 -1.08
N GLY A 550 -52.43 25.85 -0.41
CA GLY A 550 -53.68 25.45 0.24
C GLY A 550 -54.45 24.42 -0.61
N GLY A 551 -54.49 23.15 -0.20
CA GLY A 551 -55.17 22.09 -0.95
C GLY A 551 -55.02 20.69 -0.35
N SER A 552 -55.89 20.34 0.60
CA SER A 552 -56.01 18.99 1.18
C SER A 552 -57.35 18.35 0.76
N MET A 553 -57.29 17.12 0.24
CA MET A 553 -58.36 16.11 0.16
C MET A 553 -57.60 14.76 0.20
N GLY A 554 -57.86 13.79 1.11
CA GLY A 554 -59.09 13.02 1.29
C GLY A 554 -59.03 11.74 0.43
N GLY A 555 -59.29 10.51 0.89
CA GLY A 555 -59.72 9.97 2.19
C GLY A 555 -60.53 8.67 2.00
N GLY A 556 -60.18 7.58 2.69
CA GLY A 556 -60.88 6.27 2.68
C GLY A 556 -60.64 5.37 1.44
N ASP A 557 -60.88 4.05 1.47
CA ASP A 557 -61.13 3.15 2.62
C ASP A 557 -60.95 1.65 2.25
N SER A 558 -60.68 0.83 3.27
CA SER A 558 -60.89 -0.64 3.41
C SER A 558 -60.91 -1.61 2.19
N ASN A 559 -60.11 -2.68 2.24
CA ASN A 559 -60.65 -4.05 2.42
C ASN A 559 -59.58 -5.14 2.69
N SER A 560 -59.86 -6.00 3.68
CA SER A 560 -59.31 -7.37 3.78
C SER A 560 -60.30 -8.35 3.09
N PRO A 561 -59.96 -9.64 2.84
CA PRO A 561 -60.08 -10.63 3.93
C PRO A 561 -59.04 -11.76 3.93
N SER A 562 -58.90 -12.41 5.09
CA SER A 562 -58.30 -13.73 5.25
C SER A 562 -59.38 -14.83 5.31
N SER A 563 -59.15 -16.02 4.75
CA SER A 563 -59.76 -17.28 5.26
C SER A 563 -59.27 -18.54 4.53
N GLY A 564 -59.15 -19.66 5.26
CA GLY A 564 -58.87 -21.02 4.79
C GLY A 564 -57.47 -21.48 5.24
N GLY A 565 -57.27 -22.32 6.26
CA GLY A 565 -58.07 -23.47 6.73
C GLY A 565 -57.46 -24.76 6.14
N GLY A 566 -57.15 -25.83 6.87
CA GLY A 566 -57.40 -26.19 8.26
C GLY A 566 -57.66 -27.71 8.31
N GLY A 567 -56.90 -28.48 9.09
CA GLY A 567 -57.06 -29.94 9.13
C GLY A 567 -55.95 -30.67 9.90
N SER A 568 -56.30 -31.18 11.08
CA SER A 568 -55.48 -32.06 11.93
C SER A 568 -56.25 -33.36 12.18
N THR A 569 -55.59 -34.51 12.32
CA THR A 569 -56.06 -35.66 13.12
C THR A 569 -54.95 -36.70 13.31
N ASP A 570 -54.55 -36.89 14.58
CA ASP A 570 -54.35 -38.14 15.34
C ASP A 570 -53.57 -39.38 14.81
N SER A 571 -53.13 -40.20 15.78
CA SER A 571 -52.20 -41.34 15.63
C SER A 571 -52.86 -42.72 15.94
N PRO A 572 -52.16 -43.82 16.30
CA PRO A 572 -52.21 -45.13 15.59
C PRO A 572 -52.95 -46.24 16.41
N PRO A 573 -53.01 -47.56 16.03
CA PRO A 573 -51.87 -48.52 16.19
C PRO A 573 -51.82 -49.82 15.30
N GLY A 574 -50.65 -50.51 15.25
CA GLY A 574 -50.47 -51.95 14.89
C GLY A 574 -50.49 -52.34 13.38
N SER A 575 -49.87 -53.43 12.88
CA SER A 575 -49.04 -54.50 13.48
C SER A 575 -48.23 -55.33 12.43
N ASN A 576 -47.04 -55.83 12.81
CA ASN A 576 -46.14 -56.88 12.23
C ASN A 576 -46.41 -57.57 10.86
N ALA A 577 -45.34 -57.66 10.04
CA ALA A 577 -44.90 -58.86 9.28
C ALA A 577 -43.39 -58.78 8.88
N LEU A 578 -42.77 -59.92 8.52
CA LEU A 578 -41.31 -60.17 8.47
C LEU A 578 -40.68 -60.16 7.03
N PRO A 579 -39.32 -60.23 6.87
CA PRO A 579 -38.57 -59.80 5.67
C PRO A 579 -38.23 -60.95 4.69
N PRO A 580 -37.62 -60.69 3.50
CA PRO A 580 -36.17 -60.43 3.35
C PRO A 580 -35.91 -59.16 2.49
N ALA A 581 -34.71 -58.77 2.02
CA ALA A 581 -33.36 -59.37 1.98
C ALA A 581 -32.25 -58.29 2.09
N ALA A 582 -30.97 -58.64 1.88
CA ALA A 582 -29.82 -57.72 1.89
C ALA A 582 -29.34 -57.33 0.48
N SER A 583 -28.87 -56.08 0.32
CA SER A 583 -28.15 -55.60 -0.87
C SER A 583 -26.77 -55.03 -0.49
N SER A 584 -25.85 -55.08 -1.45
CA SER A 584 -24.40 -54.96 -1.24
C SER A 584 -23.91 -53.56 -0.83
N SER A 585 -22.97 -53.53 0.12
CA SER A 585 -22.14 -52.38 0.45
C SER A 585 -21.27 -51.92 -0.74
N SER A 586 -21.37 -50.64 -1.11
CA SER A 586 -20.39 -49.99 -1.97
C SER A 586 -19.03 -49.86 -1.25
N PRO A 587 -17.89 -49.96 -1.94
CA PRO A 587 -16.58 -49.73 -1.33
C PRO A 587 -16.41 -48.24 -0.94
N PRO A 588 -15.60 -47.93 0.10
CA PRO A 588 -15.36 -46.56 0.53
C PRO A 588 -14.65 -45.75 -0.56
N SER A 589 -15.12 -44.52 -0.79
CA SER A 589 -14.47 -43.57 -1.69
C SER A 589 -13.03 -43.31 -1.26
N GLY A 590 -12.07 -43.54 -2.17
CA GLY A 590 -10.66 -43.31 -1.91
C GLY A 590 -10.37 -41.84 -1.59
N SER A 591 -9.59 -41.62 -0.53
CA SER A 591 -9.05 -40.31 -0.17
C SER A 591 -8.22 -39.76 -1.34
N THR A 592 -8.72 -38.72 -2.01
CA THR A 592 -7.94 -37.95 -2.96
C THR A 592 -6.86 -37.17 -2.21
N ALA A 593 -5.59 -37.36 -2.56
CA ALA A 593 -4.50 -36.58 -2.00
C ALA A 593 -4.77 -35.07 -2.18
N VAL A 594 -4.55 -34.29 -1.12
CA VAL A 594 -4.69 -32.83 -1.15
C VAL A 594 -3.67 -32.29 -2.16
N PRO A 595 -4.09 -31.46 -3.14
CA PRO A 595 -3.18 -30.96 -4.17
C PRO A 595 -2.07 -30.09 -3.58
N PHE A 596 -0.88 -30.18 -4.17
CA PHE A 596 0.31 -29.43 -3.77
C PHE A 596 0.11 -27.92 -4.03
N GLY A 597 0.23 -27.13 -2.96
CA GLY A 597 0.37 -25.67 -3.02
C GLY A 597 -0.84 -24.89 -3.52
N LYS A 598 -0.71 -23.55 -3.54
CA LYS A 598 -1.64 -22.65 -4.25
C LYS A 598 -1.33 -22.78 -5.77
N PRO A 599 -2.31 -23.04 -6.66
CA PRO A 599 -2.05 -23.17 -8.09
C PRO A 599 -1.34 -21.94 -8.67
N ILE A 600 -0.25 -22.15 -9.41
CA ILE A 600 0.55 -21.06 -9.95
C ILE A 600 -0.26 -20.13 -10.86
N GLN A 601 -0.09 -18.82 -10.68
CA GLN A 601 -0.65 -17.78 -11.52
C GLN A 601 0.50 -16.93 -12.08
N ILE A 602 0.46 -16.67 -13.39
CA ILE A 602 1.38 -15.76 -14.06
C ILE A 602 0.70 -14.39 -14.20
N ASN A 603 1.36 -13.37 -13.68
CA ASN A 603 0.82 -12.03 -13.49
C ASN A 603 1.71 -10.98 -14.18
N GLN A 604 1.12 -9.85 -14.59
CA GLN A 604 1.83 -8.66 -15.10
C GLN A 604 2.84 -8.88 -16.25
N VAL A 605 2.57 -9.81 -17.19
CA VAL A 605 3.41 -10.01 -18.38
C VAL A 605 3.42 -8.73 -19.25
N ARG A 606 4.60 -8.16 -19.56
CA ARG A 606 4.75 -6.94 -20.40
C ARG A 606 6.09 -6.84 -21.14
N ILE A 607 6.15 -6.04 -22.22
CA ILE A 607 7.34 -5.83 -23.07
C ILE A 607 8.03 -4.51 -22.68
N VAL A 608 9.06 -4.55 -21.84
CA VAL A 608 9.74 -3.33 -21.36
C VAL A 608 10.65 -2.66 -22.39
N SER A 609 11.18 -3.40 -23.37
CA SER A 609 12.00 -2.83 -24.46
C SER A 609 11.75 -3.53 -25.80
N GLY A 610 12.20 -2.92 -26.90
CA GLY A 610 11.90 -3.33 -28.27
C GLY A 610 10.52 -2.87 -28.75
N TYR A 611 10.44 -2.52 -30.04
CA TYR A 611 9.24 -2.07 -30.75
C TYR A 611 9.28 -2.27 -32.29
N LYS A 612 10.42 -2.61 -32.90
CA LYS A 612 10.57 -2.90 -34.34
C LYS A 612 10.76 -4.38 -34.66
N MET A 613 10.47 -4.79 -35.89
CA MET A 613 10.75 -6.13 -36.43
C MET A 613 12.22 -6.58 -36.30
N ASP A 614 13.16 -5.63 -36.29
CA ASP A 614 14.61 -5.85 -36.15
C ASP A 614 15.13 -5.56 -34.73
N ASP A 615 14.26 -5.20 -33.78
CA ASP A 615 14.65 -4.98 -32.38
C ASP A 615 14.81 -6.29 -31.60
N THR A 616 15.57 -6.17 -30.51
CA THR A 616 15.58 -7.13 -29.41
C THR A 616 14.54 -6.71 -28.37
N PHE A 617 13.62 -7.61 -28.04
CA PHE A 617 12.51 -7.38 -27.11
C PHE A 617 12.84 -7.94 -25.73
N SER A 618 12.78 -7.11 -24.69
CA SER A 618 12.83 -7.58 -23.29
C SER A 618 11.42 -7.68 -22.71
N ILE A 619 11.10 -8.83 -22.15
CA ILE A 619 9.80 -9.17 -21.53
C ILE A 619 10.04 -9.40 -20.04
N ILE A 620 9.13 -8.94 -19.19
CA ILE A 620 9.11 -9.29 -17.75
C ILE A 620 7.73 -9.78 -17.30
N TRP A 621 7.71 -10.57 -16.23
CA TRP A 621 6.49 -11.07 -15.59
C TRP A 621 6.67 -11.26 -14.08
N THR A 622 5.56 -11.48 -13.39
CA THR A 622 5.50 -11.80 -11.96
C THR A 622 4.72 -13.10 -11.76
N ILE A 623 4.89 -13.75 -10.61
CA ILE A 623 4.29 -15.04 -10.29
C ILE A 623 3.65 -14.95 -8.90
N SER A 624 2.55 -15.67 -8.70
CA SER A 624 1.99 -15.97 -7.37
C SER A 624 1.55 -17.43 -7.30
N GLY A 625 1.60 -18.05 -6.13
CA GLY A 625 1.33 -19.47 -5.95
C GLY A 625 2.61 -20.31 -5.99
N ASP A 626 2.46 -21.63 -5.96
CA ASP A 626 3.56 -22.58 -5.80
C ASP A 626 4.26 -22.88 -7.13
N GLU A 627 5.49 -22.36 -7.26
CA GLU A 627 6.37 -22.56 -8.39
C GLU A 627 7.14 -23.91 -8.34
N SER A 628 7.04 -24.68 -7.24
CA SER A 628 7.73 -25.98 -7.11
C SER A 628 7.32 -26.98 -8.20
N THR A 629 6.09 -26.86 -8.70
CA THR A 629 5.48 -27.67 -9.77
C THR A 629 5.91 -27.25 -11.18
N VAL A 630 6.69 -26.17 -11.33
CA VAL A 630 7.20 -25.68 -12.61
C VAL A 630 8.59 -26.25 -12.89
N ASP A 631 8.81 -26.68 -14.13
CA ASP A 631 10.13 -27.01 -14.67
C ASP A 631 10.86 -25.74 -15.12
N HIS A 632 10.22 -25.03 -16.06
CA HIS A 632 10.73 -23.85 -16.73
C HIS A 632 9.57 -23.00 -17.27
N TYR A 633 9.89 -21.79 -17.75
CA TYR A 633 8.98 -20.93 -18.49
C TYR A 633 9.30 -20.96 -19.97
N GLU A 634 8.28 -21.13 -20.81
CA GLU A 634 8.36 -20.80 -22.23
C GLU A 634 7.84 -19.37 -22.42
N ILE A 635 8.69 -18.49 -22.95
CA ILE A 635 8.32 -17.12 -23.28
C ILE A 635 8.28 -17.00 -24.79
N SER A 636 7.18 -16.47 -25.31
CA SER A 636 6.89 -16.40 -26.75
C SER A 636 6.46 -15.00 -27.17
N LEU A 637 6.78 -14.61 -28.41
CA LEU A 637 6.19 -13.44 -29.06
C LEU A 637 5.13 -13.87 -30.07
N LEU A 638 3.89 -13.45 -29.82
CA LEU A 638 2.71 -13.81 -30.62
C LEU A 638 2.31 -12.62 -31.52
N PRO A 639 2.35 -12.74 -32.86
CA PRO A 639 1.79 -11.73 -33.74
C PRO A 639 0.29 -11.54 -33.46
N ILE A 640 -0.14 -10.29 -33.32
CA ILE A 640 -1.55 -9.94 -33.19
C ILE A 640 -1.98 -9.17 -34.44
N ARG A 641 -2.95 -9.76 -35.17
CA ARG A 641 -3.62 -9.20 -36.34
C ARG A 641 -5.10 -8.98 -36.06
N PRO A 642 -5.49 -7.82 -35.49
CA PRO A 642 -6.88 -7.55 -35.13
C PRO A 642 -7.86 -7.64 -36.32
N GLU A 643 -7.37 -7.45 -37.55
CA GLU A 643 -8.12 -7.58 -38.80
C GLU A 643 -8.38 -9.03 -39.25
N LYS A 644 -8.06 -10.03 -38.42
CA LYS A 644 -8.34 -11.45 -38.65
C LYS A 644 -9.43 -11.95 -37.70
N ALA A 645 -10.25 -12.89 -38.18
CA ALA A 645 -11.32 -13.51 -37.38
C ALA A 645 -10.81 -14.22 -36.10
N VAL A 646 -9.56 -14.67 -36.10
CA VAL A 646 -8.84 -15.08 -34.88
C VAL A 646 -7.56 -14.24 -34.80
N PRO A 647 -7.51 -13.18 -33.97
CA PRO A 647 -6.42 -12.21 -33.99
C PRO A 647 -5.02 -12.73 -33.66
N SER A 648 -4.92 -13.96 -33.14
CA SER A 648 -3.71 -14.56 -32.57
C SER A 648 -3.43 -15.96 -33.10
N ALA A 649 -4.00 -16.35 -34.25
CA ALA A 649 -3.91 -17.72 -34.79
C ALA A 649 -2.71 -18.02 -35.69
N GLU A 650 -1.82 -17.04 -35.93
CA GLU A 650 -0.61 -17.26 -36.72
C GLU A 650 0.58 -17.67 -35.84
N ALA A 651 1.59 -18.30 -36.45
CA ALA A 651 2.68 -18.94 -35.74
C ALA A 651 3.42 -17.96 -34.81
N VAL A 652 3.76 -18.45 -33.62
CA VAL A 652 4.66 -17.77 -32.68
C VAL A 652 5.97 -17.42 -33.40
N TYR A 653 6.38 -16.16 -33.32
CA TYR A 653 7.57 -15.66 -34.00
C TYR A 653 8.86 -16.29 -33.48
N THR A 654 8.92 -16.47 -32.16
CA THR A 654 10.09 -16.94 -31.43
C THR A 654 9.65 -17.36 -30.04
N THR A 655 10.27 -18.43 -29.54
CA THR A 655 10.07 -18.96 -28.18
C THR A 655 11.43 -19.17 -27.55
N VAL A 656 11.60 -18.72 -26.31
CA VAL A 656 12.78 -19.00 -25.50
C VAL A 656 12.36 -19.69 -24.21
N SER A 657 13.09 -20.74 -23.84
CA SER A 657 12.95 -21.37 -22.52
C SER A 657 13.79 -20.59 -21.50
N GLN A 658 13.24 -20.38 -20.31
CA GLN A 658 13.90 -19.73 -19.17
C GLN A 658 13.73 -20.61 -17.92
N PRO A 659 14.75 -20.77 -17.07
CA PRO A 659 14.67 -21.62 -15.90
C PRO A 659 13.61 -21.13 -14.90
N ARG A 660 13.11 -22.05 -14.07
CA ARG A 660 12.33 -21.68 -12.87
C ARG A 660 13.02 -20.57 -12.06
N GLY A 661 12.24 -19.64 -11.54
CA GLY A 661 12.72 -18.44 -10.84
C GLY A 661 13.00 -17.26 -11.77
N ALA A 662 13.12 -17.46 -13.09
CA ALA A 662 13.25 -16.35 -14.03
C ALA A 662 12.01 -15.44 -14.01
N ARG A 663 12.23 -14.13 -14.20
CA ARG A 663 11.19 -13.08 -14.28
C ARG A 663 11.37 -12.13 -15.47
N SER A 664 12.37 -12.41 -16.31
CA SER A 664 12.71 -11.64 -17.50
C SER A 664 13.22 -12.55 -18.61
N ALA A 665 12.94 -12.22 -19.86
CA ALA A 665 13.42 -12.92 -21.04
C ALA A 665 13.69 -11.93 -22.18
N THR A 666 14.61 -12.29 -23.06
CA THR A 666 15.01 -11.46 -24.21
C THR A 666 14.85 -12.24 -25.51
N LEU A 667 14.13 -11.69 -26.49
CA LEU A 667 13.75 -12.37 -27.73
C LEU A 667 13.93 -11.46 -28.95
N THR A 668 14.29 -12.03 -30.10
CA THR A 668 14.38 -11.34 -31.39
C THR A 668 13.39 -11.96 -32.39
N ILE A 669 12.70 -11.13 -33.17
CA ILE A 669 11.84 -11.62 -34.25
C ILE A 669 12.74 -12.08 -35.42
N PRO A 670 12.52 -13.27 -36.00
CA PRO A 670 13.36 -13.74 -37.11
C PRO A 670 13.28 -12.82 -38.34
N SER A 671 14.44 -12.52 -38.94
CA SER A 671 14.52 -11.73 -40.16
C SER A 671 13.77 -12.41 -41.31
N GLY A 672 12.86 -11.68 -41.96
CA GLY A 672 12.04 -12.20 -43.07
C GLY A 672 10.64 -12.69 -42.66
N THR A 673 10.31 -12.67 -41.36
CA THR A 673 8.92 -12.82 -40.91
C THR A 673 8.03 -11.73 -41.52
N ALA A 674 6.79 -12.11 -41.88
CA ALA A 674 6.02 -11.41 -42.91
C ALA A 674 5.71 -9.92 -42.63
N ASN A 675 5.91 -9.08 -43.65
CA ASN A 675 5.44 -7.69 -43.66
C ASN A 675 3.91 -7.64 -43.61
N GLY A 676 3.34 -7.24 -42.48
CA GLY A 676 1.89 -7.07 -42.32
C GLY A 676 1.43 -6.99 -40.87
N ASP A 677 2.19 -7.59 -39.94
CA ASP A 677 1.87 -7.53 -38.51
C ASP A 677 2.02 -6.13 -37.93
N TYR A 678 1.03 -5.72 -37.14
CA TYR A 678 0.95 -4.39 -36.54
C TYR A 678 1.22 -4.38 -35.04
N PHE A 679 1.17 -5.55 -34.41
CA PHE A 679 1.20 -5.73 -32.97
C PHE A 679 1.82 -7.10 -32.61
N ILE A 680 2.41 -7.18 -31.43
CA ILE A 680 2.94 -8.41 -30.81
C ILE A 680 2.52 -8.46 -29.35
N ALA A 681 2.04 -9.62 -28.89
CA ALA A 681 1.81 -9.86 -27.47
C ALA A 681 2.91 -10.77 -26.90
N PRO A 682 3.44 -10.46 -25.71
CA PRO A 682 4.27 -11.40 -24.97
C PRO A 682 3.36 -12.49 -24.41
N VAL A 683 3.79 -13.74 -24.47
CA VAL A 683 3.13 -14.88 -23.84
C VAL A 683 4.15 -15.55 -22.93
N VAL A 684 3.74 -15.87 -21.70
CA VAL A 684 4.55 -16.65 -20.76
C VAL A 684 3.74 -17.87 -20.36
N THR A 685 4.33 -19.05 -20.52
CA THR A 685 3.74 -20.34 -20.18
C THR A 685 4.62 -21.01 -19.13
N ALA A 686 4.05 -21.37 -17.99
CA ALA A 686 4.71 -22.21 -16.99
C ALA A 686 4.57 -23.67 -17.41
N MET A 687 5.69 -24.30 -17.76
CA MET A 687 5.73 -25.71 -18.13
C MET A 687 5.83 -26.55 -16.85
N PRO A 688 4.95 -27.56 -16.67
CA PRO A 688 4.95 -28.37 -15.46
C PRO A 688 6.21 -29.25 -15.40
N LEU A 689 6.65 -29.55 -14.17
CA LEU A 689 7.73 -30.49 -13.91
C LEU A 689 7.36 -31.88 -14.42
N VAL A 690 7.93 -32.25 -15.57
CA VAL A 690 7.80 -33.60 -16.13
C VAL A 690 8.63 -34.54 -15.26
N THR A 691 8.01 -35.06 -14.19
CA THR A 691 8.59 -36.15 -13.41
C THR A 691 8.87 -37.30 -14.39
N SER A 692 10.16 -37.62 -14.55
CA SER A 692 10.64 -38.62 -15.52
C SER A 692 9.78 -39.88 -15.45
N PRO A 693 9.32 -40.44 -16.60
CA PRO A 693 8.43 -41.59 -16.59
C PRO A 693 9.07 -42.71 -15.75
N ALA A 694 8.31 -43.21 -14.78
CA ALA A 694 8.80 -44.04 -13.69
C ALA A 694 9.83 -45.08 -14.16
N ALA A 695 11.00 -45.08 -13.51
CA ALA A 695 12.10 -45.97 -13.83
C ALA A 695 11.58 -47.39 -14.06
N ALA A 696 11.83 -47.93 -15.25
CA ALA A 696 11.17 -49.12 -15.75
C ALA A 696 11.24 -50.25 -14.73
N ALA A 697 10.09 -50.64 -14.18
CA ALA A 697 10.01 -51.68 -13.17
C ALA A 697 10.61 -52.96 -13.73
N THR A 698 11.72 -53.41 -13.13
CA THR A 698 12.34 -54.70 -13.47
C THR A 698 11.29 -55.79 -13.29
N PRO A 699 11.03 -56.62 -14.32
CA PRO A 699 9.97 -57.62 -14.25
C PRO A 699 10.26 -58.61 -13.13
N SER A 700 9.27 -58.85 -12.27
CA SER A 700 9.35 -59.89 -11.24
C SER A 700 9.62 -61.25 -11.89
N SER A 701 10.59 -61.99 -11.33
CA SER A 701 10.94 -63.34 -11.79
C SER A 701 10.09 -64.44 -11.15
N ASP A 702 8.98 -64.09 -10.50
CA ASP A 702 8.05 -65.06 -9.89
C ASP A 702 6.93 -65.45 -10.88
N PRO A 703 6.91 -66.69 -11.41
CA PRO A 703 5.89 -67.13 -12.36
C PRO A 703 4.51 -67.38 -11.73
N ASN A 704 4.37 -67.31 -10.40
CA ASN A 704 3.10 -67.52 -9.69
C ASN A 704 2.51 -66.24 -9.05
N ALA A 705 3.18 -65.08 -9.19
CA ALA A 705 2.62 -63.82 -8.74
C ALA A 705 1.33 -63.51 -9.55
N PRO A 706 0.18 -63.25 -8.89
CA PRO A 706 -1.06 -62.93 -9.60
C PRO A 706 -0.85 -61.67 -10.42
N SER A 707 -1.23 -61.71 -11.71
CA SER A 707 -1.01 -60.64 -12.66
C SER A 707 -1.64 -59.33 -12.20
N ALA A 708 -0.83 -58.48 -11.56
CA ALA A 708 -1.23 -57.16 -11.13
C ALA A 708 -1.41 -56.30 -12.38
N THR A 709 -2.66 -56.02 -12.73
CA THR A 709 -3.00 -55.03 -13.75
C THR A 709 -2.29 -53.72 -13.39
N PRO A 710 -1.41 -53.18 -14.25
CA PRO A 710 -0.71 -51.95 -13.93
C PRO A 710 -1.74 -50.83 -13.82
N ILE A 711 -1.94 -50.33 -12.60
CA ILE A 711 -2.68 -49.10 -12.36
C ILE A 711 -1.79 -47.97 -12.88
N VAL A 712 -1.88 -47.72 -14.18
CA VAL A 712 -1.38 -46.51 -14.81
C VAL A 712 -2.18 -45.36 -14.20
N SER A 713 -1.61 -44.73 -13.17
CA SER A 713 -2.18 -43.51 -12.58
C SER A 713 -2.04 -42.38 -13.61
N PRO A 714 -3.13 -41.93 -14.25
CA PRO A 714 -3.04 -40.87 -15.23
C PRO A 714 -3.20 -39.54 -14.49
N ASN A 715 -2.07 -38.91 -14.14
CA ASN A 715 -2.09 -37.46 -13.97
C ASN A 715 -0.96 -36.71 -14.69
N PRO A 716 -0.77 -36.91 -16.01
CA PRO A 716 0.02 -36.00 -16.85
C PRO A 716 -0.77 -34.72 -17.19
N THR A 717 -1.74 -34.31 -16.37
CA THR A 717 -2.83 -33.38 -16.72
C THR A 717 -2.79 -32.04 -15.97
N SER A 718 -1.65 -31.66 -15.40
CA SER A 718 -1.38 -30.25 -15.11
C SER A 718 -1.20 -29.50 -16.44
N THR A 719 -2.31 -29.00 -17.00
CA THR A 719 -2.29 -28.13 -18.18
C THR A 719 -1.36 -26.93 -17.93
N PRO A 720 -0.44 -26.58 -18.85
CA PRO A 720 0.47 -25.46 -18.66
C PRO A 720 -0.30 -24.16 -18.34
N HIS A 721 0.12 -23.48 -17.28
CA HIS A 721 -0.47 -22.20 -16.91
C HIS A 721 0.07 -21.13 -17.86
N LEU A 722 -0.79 -20.47 -18.62
CA LEU A 722 -0.42 -19.52 -19.67
C LEU A 722 -1.00 -18.14 -19.38
N LYS A 723 -0.18 -17.09 -19.60
CA LYS A 723 -0.63 -15.70 -19.59
C LYS A 723 -0.14 -14.95 -20.81
N ILE A 724 -1.08 -14.33 -21.51
CA ILE A 724 -0.81 -13.33 -22.55
C ILE A 724 -0.74 -11.97 -21.87
N GLY A 725 0.35 -11.23 -22.10
CA GLY A 725 0.51 -9.85 -21.64
C GLY A 725 -0.07 -8.83 -22.62
N ALA A 726 0.14 -7.55 -22.33
CA ALA A 726 -0.30 -6.48 -23.22
C ALA A 726 0.42 -6.54 -24.57
N ALA A 727 -0.35 -6.52 -25.66
CA ALA A 727 0.17 -6.30 -27.00
C ALA A 727 0.82 -4.92 -27.11
N LYS A 728 2.03 -4.93 -27.66
CA LYS A 728 2.78 -3.74 -28.03
C LYS A 728 2.74 -3.58 -29.55
N MET A 729 2.76 -2.34 -29.99
CA MET A 729 2.80 -2.00 -31.41
C MET A 729 4.14 -2.39 -32.03
N LEU A 730 4.07 -3.02 -33.20
CA LEU A 730 5.24 -3.46 -33.96
C LEU A 730 5.47 -2.55 -35.18
N PHE A 731 6.72 -2.14 -35.38
CA PHE A 731 7.14 -1.30 -36.50
C PHE A 731 7.97 -2.09 -37.52
N PRO A 732 7.91 -1.74 -38.82
CA PRO A 732 8.77 -2.36 -39.84
C PRO A 732 10.26 -2.18 -39.52
N ALA A 733 11.07 -3.14 -39.96
CA ALA A 733 12.52 -3.08 -39.80
C ALA A 733 13.10 -1.82 -40.46
N GLY A 734 14.17 -1.26 -39.90
CA GLY A 734 14.79 -0.03 -40.39
C GLY A 734 13.96 1.25 -40.22
N THR A 735 12.78 1.19 -39.57
CA THR A 735 11.99 2.40 -39.25
C THR A 735 12.82 3.35 -38.41
N VAL A 736 13.06 4.56 -38.93
CA VAL A 736 13.67 5.66 -38.16
C VAL A 736 12.62 6.21 -37.20
N TRP A 737 12.58 5.61 -36.02
CA TRP A 737 11.68 5.99 -34.94
C TRP A 737 12.22 7.21 -34.21
N ASP A 738 11.54 8.34 -34.38
CA ASP A 738 11.70 9.50 -33.53
C ASP A 738 10.48 9.60 -32.58
N PRO A 739 10.64 9.30 -31.28
CA PRO A 739 9.58 9.44 -30.27
C PRO A 739 8.99 10.85 -30.17
N ALA A 740 9.71 11.89 -30.60
CA ALA A 740 9.21 13.27 -30.60
C ALA A 740 8.20 13.56 -31.73
N THR A 741 8.14 12.70 -32.76
CA THR A 741 7.25 12.85 -33.93
C THR A 741 5.97 12.01 -33.87
N GLN A 742 5.80 11.18 -32.85
CA GLN A 742 4.59 10.37 -32.69
C GLN A 742 3.43 11.16 -32.07
N PRO A 743 2.16 10.80 -32.37
CA PRO A 743 1.02 11.41 -31.71
C PRO A 743 1.04 11.13 -30.21
N VAL A 744 1.05 12.21 -29.43
CA VAL A 744 0.87 12.18 -27.98
C VAL A 744 -0.51 12.70 -27.61
N LEU A 745 -1.08 12.18 -26.53
CA LEU A 745 -2.14 12.89 -25.83
C LEU A 745 -1.57 14.26 -25.42
N GLY A 746 -2.31 15.34 -25.69
CA GLY A 746 -1.82 16.68 -25.39
C GLY A 746 -1.46 16.82 -23.91
N GLY A 747 -0.35 17.51 -23.63
CA GLY A 747 0.06 17.88 -22.26
C GLY A 747 0.57 19.32 -22.19
N GLY A 748 0.21 20.15 -23.16
CA GLY A 748 0.75 21.51 -23.31
C GLY A 748 0.08 22.55 -22.40
N PRO A 749 0.74 23.69 -22.16
CA PRO A 749 0.16 24.80 -21.40
C PRO A 749 -1.13 25.31 -22.06
N ALA A 750 -2.08 25.74 -21.22
CA ALA A 750 -3.46 25.97 -21.61
C ALA A 750 -3.66 27.15 -22.57
N TYR A 751 -4.57 26.98 -23.54
CA TYR A 751 -5.17 28.08 -24.28
C TYR A 751 -6.69 27.87 -24.37
N GLY A 752 -7.49 28.90 -24.06
CA GLY A 752 -8.93 28.94 -24.33
C GLY A 752 -9.83 27.91 -23.64
N GLY A 753 -9.40 27.28 -22.54
CA GLY A 753 -10.22 26.34 -21.76
C GLY A 753 -10.36 24.93 -22.35
N VAL A 754 -9.89 24.70 -23.58
CA VAL A 754 -9.74 23.35 -24.13
C VAL A 754 -8.48 22.72 -23.53
N ARG A 755 -8.65 22.10 -22.36
CA ARG A 755 -7.66 21.15 -21.81
C ARG A 755 -7.49 20.00 -22.81
N SER A 756 -6.55 19.11 -22.55
CA SER A 756 -6.47 17.82 -23.26
C SER A 756 -7.60 16.91 -22.78
N THR A 757 -8.81 17.26 -23.22
CA THR A 757 -10.06 16.65 -22.82
C THR A 757 -10.38 15.48 -23.73
N PHE A 758 -10.64 14.34 -23.11
CA PHE A 758 -11.67 13.45 -23.65
C PHE A 758 -12.98 14.22 -23.55
N ALA A 759 -13.46 14.72 -24.68
CA ALA A 759 -14.75 15.40 -24.74
C ALA A 759 -15.80 14.34 -25.09
N TYR A 760 -16.39 13.76 -24.06
CA TYR A 760 -17.52 12.85 -24.18
C TYR A 760 -18.81 13.69 -24.24
N ARG A 761 -19.53 13.61 -25.37
CA ARG A 761 -20.85 14.22 -25.53
C ARG A 761 -21.90 13.13 -25.61
N THR A 762 -22.73 13.05 -24.57
CA THR A 762 -24.02 12.35 -24.61
C THR A 762 -25.08 13.22 -25.29
N PRO A 763 -26.22 12.65 -25.74
CA PRO A 763 -27.39 13.43 -26.18
C PRO A 763 -27.99 14.34 -25.08
N TYR A 764 -27.65 14.13 -23.80
CA TYR A 764 -27.91 15.09 -22.72
C TYR A 764 -26.76 16.11 -22.62
N ALA A 765 -27.10 17.40 -22.61
CA ALA A 765 -26.20 18.51 -22.98
C ALA A 765 -25.13 18.93 -21.95
N PHE A 766 -24.50 17.98 -21.24
CA PHE A 766 -23.43 18.26 -20.27
C PHE A 766 -22.05 17.83 -20.80
N SER A 767 -21.24 18.82 -21.15
CA SER A 767 -19.85 18.63 -21.57
C SER A 767 -18.95 18.30 -20.37
N HIS A 768 -18.74 17.01 -20.10
CA HIS A 768 -17.86 16.57 -19.03
C HIS A 768 -16.40 16.53 -19.51
N SER A 769 -15.52 17.31 -18.87
CA SER A 769 -14.06 17.19 -19.06
C SER A 769 -13.47 16.31 -17.97
N THR A 770 -13.36 15.00 -18.22
CA THR A 770 -12.64 14.10 -17.31
C THR A 770 -11.14 14.18 -17.56
N GLN A 771 -10.34 14.34 -16.50
CA GLN A 771 -8.91 14.06 -16.56
C GLN A 771 -8.71 12.53 -16.55
N LEU A 772 -7.80 12.02 -17.37
CA LEU A 772 -7.36 10.62 -17.23
C LEU A 772 -6.69 10.44 -15.88
N LEU A 773 -7.28 9.61 -15.02
CA LEU A 773 -6.61 9.08 -13.85
C LEU A 773 -5.63 8.00 -14.30
N SER A 774 -4.35 8.33 -14.41
CA SER A 774 -3.31 7.32 -14.55
C SER A 774 -3.25 6.49 -13.26
N GLY A 775 -3.62 5.21 -13.34
CA GLY A 775 -3.38 4.23 -12.26
C GLY A 775 -4.59 3.82 -11.40
N GLY A 776 -5.82 4.23 -11.73
CA GLY A 776 -7.04 3.74 -11.05
C GLY A 776 -7.61 2.48 -11.71
N MET A 777 -7.82 1.40 -10.93
CA MET A 777 -8.71 0.32 -11.37
C MET A 777 -10.14 0.87 -11.52
N PRO A 778 -10.91 0.45 -12.55
CA PRO A 778 -12.31 0.83 -12.66
C PRO A 778 -13.11 0.23 -11.49
N ALA A 779 -14.00 1.02 -10.90
CA ALA A 779 -15.02 0.50 -10.01
C ALA A 779 -15.85 -0.54 -10.77
N LYS A 780 -16.07 -1.72 -10.17
CA LYS A 780 -17.01 -2.71 -10.74
C LYS A 780 -18.39 -2.05 -10.89
N ARG A 781 -18.84 -1.85 -12.14
CA ARG A 781 -20.10 -1.20 -12.57
C ARG A 781 -20.10 0.34 -12.78
N THR A 782 -19.27 0.85 -13.70
CA THR A 782 -19.65 2.05 -14.47
C THR A 782 -19.78 1.68 -15.95
N ASP A 783 -20.98 1.86 -16.51
CA ASP A 783 -21.46 1.43 -17.83
C ASP A 783 -20.91 2.22 -19.03
N ARG A 784 -19.99 3.15 -18.77
CA ARG A 784 -19.40 4.11 -19.71
C ARG A 784 -17.96 4.37 -19.29
N GLY A 785 -17.02 4.37 -20.23
CA GLY A 785 -15.62 4.63 -19.91
C GLY A 785 -14.74 4.89 -21.11
N VAL A 786 -13.66 5.62 -20.85
CA VAL A 786 -12.52 5.82 -21.75
C VAL A 786 -11.26 5.52 -20.96
N TRP A 787 -10.41 4.63 -21.47
CA TRP A 787 -9.23 4.13 -20.75
C TRP A 787 -7.96 4.32 -21.58
N SER A 788 -6.89 4.77 -20.94
CA SER A 788 -5.54 4.62 -21.48
C SER A 788 -5.12 3.15 -21.36
N ALA A 789 -4.46 2.65 -22.40
CA ALA A 789 -3.77 1.36 -22.39
C ALA A 789 -2.89 1.17 -21.12
N GLY A 790 -2.83 -0.06 -20.59
CA GLY A 790 -2.08 -0.39 -19.35
C GLY A 790 -2.81 -0.22 -18.00
N SER A 791 -4.06 0.26 -17.96
CA SER A 791 -4.83 0.46 -16.70
C SER A 791 -5.81 -0.67 -16.34
N ILE A 792 -5.87 -1.73 -17.15
CA ILE A 792 -6.82 -2.84 -16.96
C ILE A 792 -6.04 -4.09 -16.55
N VAL A 793 -6.39 -4.66 -15.40
CA VAL A 793 -6.02 -6.03 -15.03
C VAL A 793 -7.26 -6.89 -15.29
N SER A 794 -7.29 -7.62 -16.41
CA SER A 794 -8.30 -8.65 -16.66
C SER A 794 -7.67 -9.86 -17.33
N ASP A 795 -8.22 -11.03 -17.05
CA ASP A 795 -7.57 -12.30 -17.36
C ASP A 795 -7.95 -12.88 -18.73
N SER A 796 -8.53 -12.06 -19.62
CA SER A 796 -9.24 -12.57 -20.81
C SER A 796 -9.17 -11.66 -22.05
N GLY A 797 -8.25 -10.70 -22.12
CA GLY A 797 -8.17 -9.76 -23.25
C GLY A 797 -6.75 -9.42 -23.68
N ILE A 798 -6.55 -9.28 -24.99
CA ILE A 798 -5.34 -8.64 -25.53
C ILE A 798 -5.43 -7.15 -25.21
N LEU A 799 -4.72 -6.74 -24.17
CA LEU A 799 -4.58 -5.34 -23.77
C LEU A 799 -3.55 -4.65 -24.67
N PHE A 800 -3.54 -3.33 -24.76
CA PHE A 800 -2.43 -2.59 -25.38
C PHE A 800 -1.56 -1.91 -24.32
N GLU A 801 -0.27 -1.73 -24.59
CA GLU A 801 0.69 -1.08 -23.69
C GLU A 801 0.87 0.42 -24.03
N ALA A 802 0.78 1.32 -23.04
CA ALA A 802 0.89 2.78 -23.23
C ALA A 802 2.28 3.38 -22.92
N THR A 803 3.29 2.55 -22.66
CA THR A 803 4.64 3.00 -22.29
C THR A 803 5.42 3.61 -23.46
N GLY A 804 5.00 3.38 -24.70
CA GLY A 804 5.54 4.01 -25.91
C GLY A 804 4.74 5.22 -26.39
N ARG A 805 5.39 6.20 -27.01
CA ARG A 805 4.68 7.34 -27.64
C ARG A 805 3.95 6.90 -28.91
N GLY A 806 2.65 7.11 -28.91
CA GLY A 806 1.67 6.52 -29.82
C GLY A 806 0.44 6.17 -28.99
N CYS A 807 -0.77 6.46 -29.46
CA CYS A 807 -1.94 6.49 -28.57
C CYS A 807 -2.87 5.31 -28.81
N HIS A 808 -3.12 4.55 -27.74
CA HIS A 808 -4.15 3.50 -27.66
C HIS A 808 -5.18 3.87 -26.59
N VAL A 809 -6.45 3.85 -26.99
CA VAL A 809 -7.59 4.26 -26.19
C VAL A 809 -8.65 3.17 -26.27
N GLY A 810 -9.03 2.58 -25.14
CA GLY A 810 -10.24 1.78 -25.04
C GLY A 810 -11.44 2.68 -24.77
N ILE A 811 -12.59 2.42 -25.39
CA ILE A 811 -13.83 3.17 -25.22
C ILE A 811 -15.01 2.20 -25.22
N GLN A 812 -15.97 2.38 -24.33
CA GLN A 812 -17.27 1.68 -24.38
C GLN A 812 -18.37 2.71 -24.65
N PRO A 813 -18.63 3.06 -25.93
CA PRO A 813 -19.64 4.04 -26.28
C PRO A 813 -21.02 3.36 -26.35
N GLN A 814 -22.05 4.03 -25.85
CA GLN A 814 -23.44 3.60 -25.99
C GLN A 814 -24.09 4.18 -27.26
N ALA A 815 -25.29 3.72 -27.59
CA ALA A 815 -26.04 4.17 -28.76
C ALA A 815 -26.27 5.69 -28.76
N GLY A 816 -25.71 6.39 -29.75
CA GLY A 816 -25.82 7.84 -29.87
C GLY A 816 -24.81 8.64 -29.04
N ASP A 817 -23.90 7.99 -28.31
CA ASP A 817 -22.74 8.66 -27.72
C ASP A 817 -21.76 9.10 -28.82
N SER A 818 -21.13 10.27 -28.63
CA SER A 818 -20.02 10.72 -29.45
C SER A 818 -18.82 11.08 -28.57
N THR A 819 -17.73 10.34 -28.72
CA THR A 819 -16.47 10.56 -27.99
C THR A 819 -15.46 11.22 -28.91
N GLN A 820 -14.95 12.39 -28.53
CA GLN A 820 -13.86 13.05 -29.27
C GLN A 820 -12.52 12.89 -28.53
N VAL A 821 -11.57 12.24 -29.20
CA VAL A 821 -10.17 12.10 -28.76
C VAL A 821 -9.33 13.13 -29.49
N PHE A 822 -8.60 13.97 -28.74
CA PHE A 822 -7.70 14.99 -29.28
C PHE A 822 -6.25 14.62 -29.03
N LEU A 823 -5.48 14.55 -30.12
CA LEU A 823 -4.07 14.15 -30.11
C LEU A 823 -3.25 15.30 -30.69
N LYS A 824 -2.05 15.49 -30.17
CA LYS A 824 -1.12 16.53 -30.63
C LYS A 824 0.11 15.85 -31.19
N VAL A 825 0.55 16.28 -32.37
CA VAL A 825 1.84 15.93 -32.95
C VAL A 825 2.66 17.20 -33.12
N ASN A 826 3.94 17.15 -32.76
CA ASN A 826 4.88 18.19 -33.15
C ASN A 826 5.03 18.20 -34.68
N CYS A 827 5.05 19.37 -35.30
CA CYS A 827 5.35 19.42 -36.73
C CYS A 827 6.77 18.90 -36.96
N TRP A 828 6.94 18.01 -37.93
CA TRP A 828 8.25 17.49 -38.32
C TRP A 828 8.68 18.14 -39.64
N SER A 829 9.96 18.45 -39.74
CA SER A 829 10.62 18.67 -41.03
C SER A 829 10.96 17.33 -41.67
N GLY A 830 10.69 17.15 -42.97
CA GLY A 830 11.12 15.96 -43.72
C GLY A 830 10.03 15.35 -44.59
N SER A 831 10.09 14.02 -44.76
CA SER A 831 9.19 13.29 -45.66
C SER A 831 7.74 13.24 -45.18
N SER A 832 6.84 12.95 -46.10
CA SER A 832 5.46 12.58 -45.80
C SER A 832 5.41 11.44 -44.79
N ARG A 833 4.44 11.50 -43.88
CA ARG A 833 4.11 10.40 -42.97
C ARG A 833 2.72 9.87 -43.32
N ARG A 834 2.51 8.58 -43.09
CA ARG A 834 1.19 7.95 -43.15
C ARG A 834 0.64 7.92 -41.72
N LEU A 835 -0.44 8.66 -41.47
CA LEU A 835 -1.23 8.48 -40.26
C LEU A 835 -2.01 7.19 -40.44
N VAL A 836 -1.87 6.26 -39.50
CA VAL A 836 -2.53 4.96 -39.49
C VAL A 836 -3.31 4.86 -38.19
N ALA A 837 -4.63 4.67 -38.30
CA ALA A 837 -5.50 4.44 -37.16
C ALA A 837 -6.32 3.16 -37.32
N HIS A 838 -6.54 2.46 -36.22
CA HIS A 838 -7.24 1.17 -36.16
C HIS A 838 -8.44 1.30 -35.21
N LEU A 839 -9.55 0.65 -35.53
CA LEU A 839 -10.75 0.58 -34.70
C LEU A 839 -11.28 -0.86 -34.72
N GLY A 840 -11.68 -1.40 -33.58
CA GLY A 840 -12.51 -2.59 -33.54
C GLY A 840 -12.83 -3.09 -32.13
N PHE A 841 -13.53 -4.21 -32.05
CA PHE A 841 -13.99 -4.78 -30.78
C PHE A 841 -13.09 -5.91 -30.29
N LEU A 842 -13.00 -6.05 -28.97
CA LEU A 842 -12.59 -7.30 -28.35
C LEU A 842 -13.72 -8.35 -28.54
N GLY A 843 -13.41 -9.64 -28.43
CA GLY A 843 -14.43 -10.68 -28.19
C GLY A 843 -14.92 -11.54 -29.36
N GLY A 844 -14.27 -11.52 -30.54
CA GLY A 844 -14.43 -12.56 -31.57
C GLY A 844 -15.86 -12.77 -32.11
N PRO A 845 -16.14 -13.91 -32.78
CA PRO A 845 -17.46 -14.21 -33.32
C PRO A 845 -18.50 -14.40 -32.21
N GLY A 846 -19.54 -13.57 -32.21
CA GLY A 846 -20.66 -13.62 -31.25
C GLY A 846 -20.86 -12.34 -30.45
N ALA A 847 -19.88 -11.44 -30.40
CA ALA A 847 -20.05 -10.13 -29.78
C ALA A 847 -21.02 -9.24 -30.57
N SER A 848 -21.83 -8.43 -29.88
CA SER A 848 -22.80 -7.51 -30.49
C SER A 848 -22.46 -6.05 -30.18
N GLY A 849 -22.69 -5.16 -31.15
CA GLY A 849 -22.34 -3.73 -31.08
C GLY A 849 -21.71 -3.19 -32.37
N SER A 850 -21.62 -1.88 -32.50
CA SER A 850 -20.84 -1.24 -33.57
C SER A 850 -20.25 0.10 -33.11
N ALA A 851 -19.18 0.53 -33.77
CA ALA A 851 -18.54 1.81 -33.52
C ALA A 851 -18.05 2.40 -34.84
N THR A 852 -18.29 3.69 -35.07
CA THR A 852 -17.78 4.40 -36.26
C THR A 852 -16.76 5.43 -35.84
N ALA A 853 -15.52 5.33 -36.35
CA ALA A 853 -14.49 6.34 -36.18
C ALA A 853 -14.39 7.23 -37.42
N LEU A 854 -14.48 8.55 -37.21
CA LEU A 854 -14.12 9.59 -38.15
C LEU A 854 -12.79 10.22 -37.71
N LEU A 855 -11.82 10.26 -38.62
CA LEU A 855 -10.51 10.86 -38.39
C LEU A 855 -10.43 12.23 -39.05
N GLU A 856 -10.06 13.26 -38.29
CA GLU A 856 -9.91 14.63 -38.78
C GLU A 856 -8.54 15.20 -38.35
N ARG A 857 -7.91 16.03 -39.18
CA ARG A 857 -6.69 16.78 -38.83
C ARG A 857 -6.92 18.28 -38.83
N ASN A 858 -6.10 19.01 -38.08
CA ASN A 858 -6.00 20.46 -38.15
C ASN A 858 -4.56 20.90 -37.87
N TRP A 859 -4.09 21.99 -38.49
CA TRP A 859 -2.81 22.61 -38.19
C TRP A 859 -2.96 23.64 -37.08
N LEU A 860 -2.02 23.66 -36.13
CA LEU A 860 -2.03 24.56 -34.97
C LEU A 860 -0.73 25.39 -34.95
N ASN A 861 -0.81 26.64 -34.51
CA ASN A 861 0.36 27.50 -34.33
C ASN A 861 1.14 27.20 -33.02
N SER A 862 2.20 27.96 -32.74
CA SER A 862 3.00 27.82 -31.50
C SER A 862 2.18 27.96 -30.20
N ALA A 863 1.11 28.76 -30.21
CA ALA A 863 0.18 28.90 -29.09
C ALA A 863 -0.89 27.78 -29.03
N GLY A 864 -0.85 26.81 -29.97
CA GLY A 864 -1.83 25.73 -30.07
C GLY A 864 -3.16 26.12 -30.72
N ALA A 865 -3.31 27.36 -31.22
CA ALA A 865 -4.54 27.81 -31.86
C ALA A 865 -4.63 27.25 -33.31
N PRO A 866 -5.83 26.84 -33.76
CA PRO A 866 -6.02 26.29 -35.10
C PRO A 866 -5.82 27.36 -36.18
N ILE A 867 -4.99 27.02 -37.18
CA ILE A 867 -4.72 27.84 -38.36
C ILE A 867 -5.73 27.51 -39.48
N THR A 868 -6.23 26.27 -39.49
CA THR A 868 -7.19 25.77 -40.49
C THR A 868 -8.49 25.29 -39.83
N GLY A 869 -9.49 24.94 -40.64
CA GLY A 869 -10.58 24.08 -40.19
C GLY A 869 -10.10 22.63 -40.01
N TYR A 870 -10.90 21.81 -39.33
CA TYR A 870 -10.67 20.35 -39.33
C TYR A 870 -10.93 19.79 -40.74
N GLN A 871 -10.00 18.97 -41.23
CA GLN A 871 -10.07 18.26 -42.51
C GLN A 871 -10.23 16.77 -42.26
N THR A 872 -11.31 16.18 -42.76
CA THR A 872 -11.53 14.73 -42.76
C THR A 872 -10.42 13.97 -43.50
N LEU A 873 -9.86 12.94 -42.85
CA LEU A 873 -8.81 12.07 -43.37
C LEU A 873 -9.40 10.71 -43.80
N GLY A 874 -10.06 10.71 -44.95
CA GLY A 874 -10.71 9.52 -45.51
C GLY A 874 -12.14 9.32 -45.01
N SER A 875 -12.83 8.31 -45.53
CA SER A 875 -14.19 7.99 -45.11
C SER A 875 -14.23 7.49 -43.66
N PRO A 876 -15.35 7.71 -42.92
CA PRO A 876 -15.55 7.07 -41.63
C PRO A 876 -15.42 5.55 -41.74
N VAL A 877 -14.81 4.93 -40.74
CA VAL A 877 -14.66 3.47 -40.66
C VAL A 877 -15.55 2.95 -39.54
N THR A 878 -16.49 2.07 -39.90
CA THR A 878 -17.34 1.36 -38.96
C THR A 878 -16.75 -0.01 -38.68
N ALA A 879 -16.48 -0.30 -37.42
CA ALA A 879 -16.30 -1.65 -36.92
C ALA A 879 -17.64 -2.16 -36.39
N VAL A 880 -17.91 -3.45 -36.60
CA VAL A 880 -19.02 -4.18 -36.00
C VAL A 880 -18.41 -5.27 -35.12
N ALA A 881 -19.01 -5.53 -33.96
CA ALA A 881 -18.57 -6.62 -33.10
C ALA A 881 -18.85 -7.96 -33.81
N GLY A 882 -17.92 -8.91 -33.71
CA GLY A 882 -17.96 -10.16 -34.49
C GLY A 882 -17.31 -10.09 -35.88
N ASP A 883 -17.23 -8.91 -36.50
CA ASP A 883 -16.48 -8.72 -37.74
C ASP A 883 -14.97 -8.60 -37.47
N PRO A 884 -14.10 -8.99 -38.43
CA PRO A 884 -12.67 -8.67 -38.36
C PRO A 884 -12.48 -7.15 -38.30
N MET A 885 -11.45 -6.64 -37.59
CA MET A 885 -11.23 -5.19 -37.55
C MET A 885 -11.11 -4.64 -38.98
N PRO A 886 -11.87 -3.58 -39.34
CA PRO A 886 -11.77 -2.98 -40.66
C PRO A 886 -10.35 -2.49 -40.94
N SER A 887 -9.96 -2.51 -42.23
CA SER A 887 -8.69 -1.98 -42.70
C SER A 887 -8.38 -0.61 -42.09
N PRO A 888 -7.14 -0.36 -41.65
CA PRO A 888 -6.83 0.86 -40.93
C PRO A 888 -7.21 2.12 -41.72
N LEU A 889 -7.78 3.10 -41.01
CA LEU A 889 -7.90 4.48 -41.45
C LEU A 889 -6.49 5.00 -41.77
N THR A 890 -6.17 5.14 -43.06
CA THR A 890 -4.88 5.71 -43.46
C THR A 890 -5.01 7.03 -44.20
N GLY A 891 -4.44 8.09 -43.63
CA GLY A 891 -4.34 9.40 -44.26
C GLY A 891 -2.88 9.77 -44.56
N LEU A 892 -2.60 10.26 -45.76
CA LEU A 892 -1.29 10.82 -46.06
C LEU A 892 -1.17 12.23 -45.46
N ILE A 893 -0.10 12.46 -44.71
CA ILE A 893 0.21 13.74 -44.08
C ILE A 893 1.57 14.19 -44.57
N SER A 894 1.55 15.08 -45.56
CA SER A 894 2.75 15.78 -46.01
C SER A 894 2.92 17.06 -45.20
N PRO A 895 4.10 17.31 -44.58
CA PRO A 895 4.40 18.59 -43.95
C PRO A 895 4.49 19.73 -44.98
N LEU A 896 4.65 19.44 -46.28
CA LEU A 896 4.57 20.45 -47.36
C LEU A 896 3.17 21.06 -47.50
N ASN A 897 2.14 20.40 -46.94
CA ASN A 897 0.76 20.90 -46.91
C ASN A 897 0.45 21.64 -45.59
N ALA A 898 1.46 21.91 -44.75
CA ALA A 898 1.30 22.72 -43.56
C ALA A 898 1.26 24.22 -43.93
N PRO A 899 0.27 24.99 -43.44
CA PRO A 899 0.23 26.43 -43.66
C PRO A 899 1.39 27.11 -42.90
N SER A 900 1.78 28.30 -43.38
CA SER A 900 2.81 29.11 -42.71
C SER A 900 2.44 29.36 -41.24
N GLY A 901 3.40 29.16 -40.34
CA GLY A 901 3.20 29.28 -38.90
C GLY A 901 2.65 28.04 -38.18
N ALA A 902 2.42 26.92 -38.88
CA ALA A 902 2.07 25.65 -38.24
C ALA A 902 3.26 25.08 -37.45
N VAL A 903 3.03 24.82 -36.16
CA VAL A 903 4.01 24.25 -35.20
C VAL A 903 3.55 22.89 -34.67
N TYR A 904 2.24 22.62 -34.73
CA TYR A 904 1.69 21.32 -34.36
C TYR A 904 0.60 20.89 -35.34
N MET A 905 0.30 19.59 -35.31
CA MET A 905 -0.89 19.04 -35.91
C MET A 905 -1.80 18.50 -34.80
N GLY A 906 -3.02 18.99 -34.74
CA GLY A 906 -4.09 18.39 -33.97
C GLY A 906 -4.75 17.28 -34.80
N ILE A 907 -4.93 16.11 -34.22
CA ILE A 907 -5.78 15.06 -34.77
C ILE A 907 -6.98 14.93 -33.85
N ARG A 908 -8.18 15.00 -34.42
CA ARG A 908 -9.43 14.66 -33.73
C ARG A 908 -9.91 13.32 -34.25
N VAL A 909 -10.32 12.46 -33.33
CA VAL A 909 -10.99 11.20 -33.65
C VAL A 909 -12.37 11.27 -33.02
N THR A 910 -13.42 11.23 -33.85
CA THR A 910 -14.80 11.18 -33.38
C THR A 910 -15.28 9.75 -33.47
N ILE A 911 -15.57 9.13 -32.33
CA ILE A 911 -16.04 7.73 -32.22
C ILE A 911 -17.49 7.75 -31.77
N THR A 912 -18.38 7.21 -32.60
CA THR A 912 -19.82 7.13 -32.35
C THR A 912 -20.23 5.70 -32.04
N GLY A 913 -20.98 5.48 -30.95
CA GLY A 913 -21.47 4.17 -30.54
C GLY A 913 -22.78 3.74 -31.22
N GLY A 914 -22.84 2.47 -31.60
CA GLY A 914 -24.04 1.76 -32.05
C GLY A 914 -24.88 1.19 -30.89
N PRO A 915 -25.82 0.26 -31.16
CA PRO A 915 -26.66 -0.37 -30.14
C PRO A 915 -25.83 -0.87 -28.94
N PHE A 916 -26.23 -0.48 -27.73
CA PHE A 916 -25.54 -0.87 -26.51
C PHE A 916 -25.85 -2.32 -26.15
N ASP A 917 -24.82 -3.06 -25.80
CA ASP A 917 -24.91 -4.39 -25.23
C ASP A 917 -24.09 -4.46 -23.93
N ALA A 918 -24.77 -4.70 -22.81
CA ALA A 918 -24.19 -4.69 -21.47
C ALA A 918 -23.25 -5.88 -21.21
N VAL A 919 -23.24 -6.90 -22.07
CA VAL A 919 -22.47 -8.14 -21.89
C VAL A 919 -21.11 -8.06 -22.60
N HIS A 920 -20.93 -7.11 -23.51
CA HIS A 920 -19.86 -7.13 -24.50
C HIS A 920 -18.75 -6.06 -24.30
N PRO A 921 -17.51 -6.35 -24.75
CA PRO A 921 -16.30 -5.62 -24.34
C PRO A 921 -16.06 -4.35 -25.16
N PRO A 922 -15.16 -3.45 -24.71
CA PRO A 922 -14.99 -2.13 -25.32
C PRO A 922 -14.43 -2.16 -26.74
N ALA A 923 -14.77 -1.11 -27.50
CA ALA A 923 -14.11 -0.76 -28.75
C ALA A 923 -12.72 -0.20 -28.46
N LEU A 924 -11.71 -0.72 -29.14
CA LEU A 924 -10.32 -0.30 -29.04
C LEU A 924 -9.98 0.57 -30.25
N PHE A 925 -9.39 1.74 -29.99
CA PHE A 925 -8.90 2.66 -30.99
C PHE A 925 -7.39 2.87 -30.81
N GLY A 926 -6.62 2.78 -31.89
CA GLY A 926 -5.17 3.03 -31.88
C GLY A 926 -4.76 3.95 -33.02
N VAL A 927 -3.72 4.77 -32.82
CA VAL A 927 -3.26 5.76 -33.83
C VAL A 927 -1.76 6.03 -33.76
N ARG A 928 -1.10 6.04 -34.94
CA ARG A 928 0.35 6.21 -35.10
C ARG A 928 0.71 6.94 -36.39
N LEU A 929 1.90 7.54 -36.42
CA LEU A 929 2.52 8.03 -37.66
C LEU A 929 3.62 7.06 -38.10
N VAL A 930 3.57 6.64 -39.36
CA VAL A 930 4.59 5.77 -39.98
C VAL A 930 5.33 6.59 -41.04
N SER A 931 6.66 6.42 -41.13
CA SER A 931 7.42 6.93 -42.28
C SER A 931 6.90 6.31 -43.57
N GLN A 932 6.70 7.14 -44.60
CA GLN A 932 6.55 6.65 -45.97
C GLN A 932 7.93 6.37 -46.58
#